data_AF-A0A7S4FU84-F1
#
_entry.id   AF-A0A7S4FU84-F1
#
_cell.length_a   1.000
_cell.length_b   1.000
_cell.length_c   1.000
_cell.angle_alpha   90.00
_cell.angle_beta   90.00
_cell.angle_gamma   90.00
#
_symmetry.space_group_name_H-M   'P 1'
#
loop_
_entity.id
_entity.type
_entity.pdbx_description
1 polymer ?
#
loop_
_entity_poly.entity_id
_entity_poly.type
_entity_poly.pdbx_seq_one_letter_code
_entity_poly.pdbx_strand_id
1 'polypeptide(L)'
;MLSNGELHTAELQSTPKAAPIKAAALAAIGLGVLLGFGLGGAHDPLQFTVLRSTTQTTMPSVDALRGARVPPQNAYPRSHNIEGSADVVYGASHRSNGIERQGSTPASRPSWMTSPALGLLPVALCAGALLALTRRSWTTRRWHTPLPILRDDREYGSQTVALAAVVSEKDQDPLLEDASAKTRQQIVEEAFLKDLETQGEMLGLSRDMWTKMQSPARYLGNELGAFHKQWESVDVRMALAYPEIYEVGISNVGHIALYTAINREEDLLCDRCYLPLPDMAAVLEEQEKPLFAVESQRPLGDFDTIGISLAYELGGCNCIHMMHLGRIPKTWKERLEQEPDGPFDPSKGSHPLMFAGGPTATGNPEPFADFFDFFAIGDGEDCLPEIGQCLKRCREERLNRVDTLFKLCTEVTGIYVPMFYDQAPGWGGAVFPIREGVPERVLRRVSTPDPSAQFTLQPYLPAVHDRLTVEIRRGCTRGCRFCQPGMLTRPARDVEPEKVISAVEEGVREMGYNEFSLLSLSCSDYLALPSVGLEIKNRLKNENVTLSLPSQRVDRFDDNIANIIGGTKKSSITFAPEAGTQRLRDIINKGLTNEELLRGVKTAFERGWSTVKLYFMIGLPGETDADVLGIAETVKWLQKECDTRKRKLKVHLTISNFTPKPHTPFQWHTVSSSDFERKQRMLKRAFRNLKPGSCKVNYTPFRISAMEDFIGRGDRRLCAVMLKAWENGAQNDAWWEGTDEAFASWDKAIEDSGLTWKYRQVEDGEWDVLEKLGDERYRGQGGHGKGRIDRGVLQEERLDRPLPWDHINTGVSKFWLKSDLQRAMEAVTVPDCSHHVCSECGVCGDDFGDNVVVEPPPLPAFDGTCEKDIAKTQKVRIKFAKLGSMACVGHLDTLRLMERAYRRAALPISVTGSEFNARPRVTSALTLPLGWTSESEILEIVLTKHMDVDDIKTQLNAKMPDGMPILDVEEFPLYHMTGKLRESVAEVVSEHELLVQVALDPVAQDAPDAPDAPDADDADDAAAPGGPRDVDWRAVAQATLALPELQLEKTSKRGKTQYFDARRQLLGLEHVPEAQLPAHKGFALPLEPGTAVLRVRGTAVVTGAPGILTMASILKLLEAGGAGPVRMVHTHRESCKVEPLPELPDDVKAEWRALEAKWAEQKRLREAGEPLRTYKWEDGIIFCYD
;
A
#
# COMPACT_ATOMS: atom_id res chain seq x y z
N MET A 1 22.54 52.20 -10.15
CA MET A 1 22.46 53.67 -9.94
C MET A 1 21.06 54.10 -10.32
N LEU A 2 20.38 54.87 -9.44
CA LEU A 2 19.25 55.79 -9.74
C LEU A 2 17.99 55.21 -10.45
N SER A 3 16.76 55.55 -10.07
CA SER A 3 16.30 56.36 -8.93
C SER A 3 14.81 56.13 -8.61
N ASN A 4 14.54 55.89 -7.33
CA ASN A 4 13.59 56.56 -6.42
C ASN A 4 12.17 56.94 -6.92
N GLY A 5 11.16 56.64 -6.11
CA GLY A 5 9.77 57.04 -6.35
C GLY A 5 8.77 56.81 -5.20
N GLU A 6 9.20 56.78 -3.93
CA GLU A 6 8.27 56.80 -2.79
C GLU A 6 7.85 58.23 -2.43
N LEU A 7 6.59 58.41 -2.00
CA LEU A 7 6.18 59.18 -0.80
C LEU A 7 4.63 59.19 -0.67
N HIS A 8 4.11 58.70 0.47
CA HIS A 8 3.17 59.36 1.41
C HIS A 8 1.93 60.14 0.87
N THR A 9 0.74 60.26 1.49
CA THR A 9 0.10 59.96 2.81
C THR A 9 -1.39 60.41 2.67
N ALA A 10 -2.40 60.10 3.49
CA ALA A 10 -2.68 59.10 4.54
C ALA A 10 -4.18 59.26 4.96
N GLU A 11 -4.62 58.54 6.01
CA GLU A 11 -5.86 58.76 6.79
C GLU A 11 -7.24 58.48 6.14
N LEU A 12 -8.29 58.01 6.85
CA LEU A 12 -8.42 57.25 8.11
C LEU A 12 -9.85 56.62 8.19
N GLN A 13 -10.00 55.63 9.09
CA GLN A 13 -11.24 55.24 9.82
C GLN A 13 -12.43 54.47 9.16
N SER A 14 -12.63 53.27 9.74
CA SER A 14 -13.89 52.61 10.17
C SER A 14 -15.02 52.22 9.20
N THR A 15 -15.06 50.92 8.86
CA THR A 15 -15.97 49.87 9.41
C THR A 15 -17.34 50.24 10.02
N PRO A 16 -18.29 49.27 10.18
CA PRO A 16 -18.68 48.15 9.28
C PRO A 16 -20.22 47.93 9.22
N LYS A 17 -20.70 46.97 8.40
CA LYS A 17 -21.71 45.91 8.74
C LYS A 17 -22.12 45.09 7.50
N ALA A 18 -22.81 43.97 7.71
CA ALA A 18 -23.20 42.99 6.68
C ALA A 18 -24.65 42.47 6.85
N ALA A 19 -25.11 41.68 5.86
CA ALA A 19 -26.35 40.89 5.82
C ALA A 19 -27.69 41.70 5.71
N PRO A 20 -28.86 41.07 5.42
CA PRO A 20 -29.11 39.64 5.17
C PRO A 20 -29.99 39.27 3.94
N ILE A 21 -29.91 37.97 3.64
CA ILE A 21 -30.88 37.04 3.01
C ILE A 21 -32.35 37.53 2.89
N LYS A 22 -32.97 37.32 1.70
CA LYS A 22 -34.28 36.64 1.57
C LYS A 22 -34.67 36.29 0.12
N ALA A 23 -35.41 35.18 -0.03
CA ALA A 23 -36.10 34.78 -1.26
C ALA A 23 -37.61 34.73 -1.03
N ALA A 24 -38.39 35.24 -1.99
CA ALA A 24 -39.84 35.04 -2.17
C ALA A 24 -40.26 35.61 -3.55
N ALA A 25 -41.43 35.22 -4.07
CA ALA A 25 -41.85 35.47 -5.46
C ALA A 25 -43.11 36.38 -5.58
N LEU A 26 -43.70 36.42 -6.80
CA LEU A 26 -44.92 37.13 -7.26
C LEU A 26 -44.71 38.61 -7.70
N ALA A 27 -45.37 39.14 -8.75
CA ALA A 27 -46.12 38.53 -9.87
C ALA A 27 -46.46 39.55 -11.00
N ALA A 28 -46.56 39.07 -12.26
CA ALA A 28 -47.38 39.61 -13.37
C ALA A 28 -47.13 38.75 -14.65
N ILE A 29 -47.88 37.67 -14.92
CA ILE A 29 -49.17 37.60 -15.64
C ILE A 29 -49.09 37.95 -17.14
N GLY A 30 -49.30 36.93 -17.98
CA GLY A 30 -49.58 37.00 -19.42
C GLY A 30 -49.86 35.59 -19.96
N LEU A 31 -51.06 35.34 -20.52
CA LEU A 31 -51.57 33.98 -20.78
C LEU A 31 -51.87 33.72 -22.28
N GLY A 32 -51.61 32.50 -22.76
CA GLY A 32 -51.97 32.00 -24.09
C GLY A 32 -51.84 30.46 -24.14
N VAL A 33 -52.73 29.75 -24.86
CA VAL A 33 -53.01 28.31 -24.63
C VAL A 33 -53.25 27.53 -25.94
N LEU A 34 -53.11 26.19 -25.86
CA LEU A 34 -53.52 25.07 -26.75
C LEU A 34 -52.32 24.37 -27.42
N LEU A 35 -51.94 23.13 -27.05
CA LEU A 35 -52.61 21.80 -27.03
C LEU A 35 -52.53 21.02 -28.37
N GLY A 36 -52.06 19.76 -28.32
CA GLY A 36 -52.12 18.81 -29.44
C GLY A 36 -51.25 17.56 -29.32
N PHE A 37 -51.71 16.51 -28.63
CA PHE A 37 -51.15 15.14 -28.73
C PHE A 37 -51.67 14.44 -30.01
N GLY A 38 -50.91 13.48 -30.56
CA GLY A 38 -51.37 12.61 -31.66
C GLY A 38 -50.50 11.35 -31.81
N LEU A 39 -51.13 10.17 -31.91
CA LEU A 39 -50.48 8.85 -31.96
C LEU A 39 -50.65 8.16 -33.33
N GLY A 40 -49.68 7.30 -33.68
CA GLY A 40 -49.75 6.33 -34.79
C GLY A 40 -49.24 6.86 -36.15
N GLY A 41 -48.75 6.01 -37.06
CA GLY A 41 -48.51 4.56 -36.97
C GLY A 41 -48.49 3.87 -38.35
N ALA A 42 -48.10 2.58 -38.37
CA ALA A 42 -48.26 1.60 -39.47
C ALA A 42 -47.40 1.72 -40.77
N HIS A 43 -46.58 0.68 -40.98
CA HIS A 43 -46.29 -0.08 -42.23
C HIS A 43 -45.74 0.59 -43.52
N ASP A 44 -44.53 0.15 -43.93
CA ASP A 44 -44.21 -0.80 -45.04
C ASP A 44 -44.96 -0.76 -46.40
N PRO A 45 -44.41 -1.32 -47.52
CA PRO A 45 -43.06 -1.87 -47.79
C PRO A 45 -42.51 -1.46 -49.21
N LEU A 46 -41.71 -2.35 -49.86
CA LEU A 46 -41.19 -2.35 -51.27
C LEU A 46 -39.92 -1.50 -51.51
N GLN A 47 -38.71 -1.99 -51.87
CA GLN A 47 -38.15 -3.26 -52.41
C GLN A 47 -37.94 -3.33 -53.96
N PHE A 48 -36.78 -3.90 -54.36
CA PHE A 48 -36.21 -4.13 -55.70
C PHE A 48 -35.73 -2.87 -56.47
N THR A 49 -34.42 -2.62 -56.70
CA THR A 49 -33.37 -3.36 -57.48
C THR A 49 -33.47 -3.12 -59.00
N VAL A 50 -32.33 -2.88 -59.71
CA VAL A 50 -31.96 -3.46 -61.05
C VAL A 50 -30.71 -2.81 -61.72
N LEU A 51 -29.77 -3.66 -62.16
CA LEU A 51 -28.73 -3.55 -63.21
C LEU A 51 -27.62 -2.46 -63.26
N ARG A 52 -26.37 -2.96 -63.17
CA ARG A 52 -25.23 -2.83 -64.13
C ARG A 52 -25.07 -1.56 -65.01
N SER A 53 -23.84 -1.02 -65.01
CA SER A 53 -22.89 -1.27 -66.14
C SER A 53 -21.43 -0.96 -65.80
N THR A 54 -20.51 -1.78 -66.31
CA THR A 54 -19.06 -1.59 -66.28
C THR A 54 -18.55 -0.64 -67.36
N THR A 55 -17.51 0.16 -67.09
CA THR A 55 -16.22 0.08 -67.84
C THR A 55 -15.08 0.83 -67.15
N GLN A 56 -13.88 0.25 -67.23
CA GLN A 56 -12.58 0.83 -66.91
C GLN A 56 -12.19 1.94 -67.90
N THR A 57 -11.31 2.88 -67.52
CA THR A 57 -9.89 2.90 -67.99
C THR A 57 -9.00 3.99 -67.36
N THR A 58 -7.76 3.57 -67.02
CA THR A 58 -6.46 4.32 -67.03
C THR A 58 -6.30 5.74 -66.46
N MET A 59 -5.36 5.88 -65.51
CA MET A 59 -4.52 7.08 -65.35
C MET A 59 -3.52 7.24 -66.51
N PRO A 60 -3.03 8.47 -66.74
CA PRO A 60 -1.59 8.72 -66.96
C PRO A 60 -1.04 9.82 -66.02
N SER A 61 0.26 10.15 -66.14
CA SER A 61 1.01 10.97 -65.17
C SER A 61 2.03 11.93 -65.82
N VAL A 62 2.62 12.81 -64.98
CA VAL A 62 3.83 13.65 -65.17
C VAL A 62 3.69 15.06 -65.81
N ASP A 63 4.11 16.05 -65.01
CA ASP A 63 4.68 17.41 -65.22
C ASP A 63 4.28 18.35 -66.38
N ALA A 64 3.97 19.63 -66.03
CA ALA A 64 4.76 20.81 -66.49
C ALA A 64 4.37 22.17 -65.83
N LEU A 65 5.18 22.61 -64.85
CA LEU A 65 5.76 23.97 -64.67
C LEU A 65 5.01 25.32 -64.95
N ARG A 66 5.10 26.21 -63.93
CA ARG A 66 5.44 27.68 -63.92
C ARG A 66 4.36 28.78 -63.77
N GLY A 67 4.29 29.31 -62.53
CA GLY A 67 4.61 30.73 -62.21
C GLY A 67 3.46 31.73 -62.03
N ALA A 68 3.66 32.93 -61.44
CA ALA A 68 4.74 33.44 -60.58
C ALA A 68 4.41 34.87 -60.04
N ARG A 69 4.84 35.24 -58.81
CA ARG A 69 5.32 36.61 -58.42
C ARG A 69 5.92 36.68 -56.99
N VAL A 70 6.67 37.76 -56.76
CA VAL A 70 7.57 38.16 -55.63
C VAL A 70 7.77 39.69 -55.76
N PRO A 71 8.74 40.42 -55.13
CA PRO A 71 9.58 40.23 -53.93
C PRO A 71 9.01 41.18 -52.82
N PRO A 72 9.71 42.13 -52.12
CA PRO A 72 11.11 42.35 -51.64
C PRO A 72 11.21 42.15 -50.09
N GLN A 73 12.22 42.47 -49.25
CA GLN A 73 13.70 42.72 -49.18
C GLN A 73 14.03 42.77 -47.64
N ASN A 74 15.23 42.83 -47.03
CA ASN A 74 16.68 42.89 -47.36
C ASN A 74 17.46 42.48 -46.06
N ALA A 75 18.79 42.31 -45.92
CA ALA A 75 19.98 42.38 -46.81
C ALA A 75 21.10 41.41 -46.32
N TYR A 76 22.34 41.90 -46.13
CA TYR A 76 23.61 41.19 -45.84
C TYR A 76 24.50 42.09 -44.92
N PRO A 77 25.56 41.59 -44.21
CA PRO A 77 26.86 41.26 -44.86
C PRO A 77 27.72 40.12 -44.24
N ARG A 78 28.74 39.72 -45.01
CA ARG A 78 29.96 39.02 -44.56
C ARG A 78 31.17 39.96 -44.64
N SER A 79 32.18 39.77 -43.78
CA SER A 79 33.64 39.73 -44.09
C SER A 79 34.53 40.35 -43.00
N HIS A 80 35.59 39.64 -42.58
CA HIS A 80 37.01 40.04 -42.69
C HIS A 80 37.94 39.02 -41.99
N ASN A 81 39.22 38.98 -42.39
CA ASN A 81 40.26 38.13 -41.81
C ASN A 81 41.24 38.95 -40.95
N ILE A 82 41.70 38.38 -39.82
CA ILE A 82 43.02 38.56 -39.20
C ILE A 82 43.30 37.19 -38.53
N GLU A 83 44.23 36.34 -39.00
CA GLU A 83 45.71 36.37 -38.92
C GLU A 83 46.32 36.17 -37.52
N GLY A 84 47.44 35.42 -37.47
CA GLY A 84 48.05 34.86 -36.25
C GLY A 84 48.39 33.36 -36.40
N SER A 85 49.23 32.94 -37.37
CA SER A 85 50.68 32.75 -37.20
C SER A 85 51.07 31.98 -35.90
N ALA A 86 51.40 30.69 -35.97
CA ALA A 86 52.77 30.13 -36.17
C ALA A 86 53.57 30.05 -34.83
N ASP A 87 54.55 29.18 -34.58
CA ASP A 87 55.24 28.16 -35.41
C ASP A 87 55.98 27.11 -34.51
N VAL A 88 56.61 26.07 -35.10
CA VAL A 88 57.61 25.09 -34.54
C VAL A 88 57.13 24.22 -33.34
N VAL A 89 57.56 22.96 -33.05
CA VAL A 89 58.84 22.22 -33.18
C VAL A 89 58.62 20.69 -33.41
N TYR A 90 59.65 20.03 -33.98
CA TYR A 90 59.99 18.59 -33.95
C TYR A 90 59.59 17.79 -32.68
N GLY A 91 59.48 16.45 -32.73
CA GLY A 91 59.76 15.52 -33.83
C GLY A 91 59.75 14.04 -33.41
N ALA A 92 60.27 13.15 -34.26
CA ALA A 92 60.12 11.70 -34.11
C ALA A 92 61.21 11.00 -33.27
N SER A 93 60.90 9.82 -32.74
CA SER A 93 61.89 8.77 -32.44
C SER A 93 61.34 7.37 -32.73
N HIS A 94 62.09 6.56 -33.48
CA HIS A 94 61.78 5.17 -33.79
C HIS A 94 62.13 4.23 -32.62
N ARG A 95 61.43 3.08 -32.53
CA ARG A 95 61.95 1.72 -32.84
C ARG A 95 60.99 0.64 -32.30
N SER A 96 60.99 -0.62 -32.76
CA SER A 96 61.11 -1.26 -34.09
C SER A 96 61.02 -2.79 -33.86
N ASN A 97 60.82 -3.59 -34.91
CA ASN A 97 60.76 -5.07 -34.89
C ASN A 97 59.43 -5.60 -34.28
N GLY A 98 58.66 -6.50 -34.89
CA GLY A 98 58.76 -7.17 -36.19
C GLY A 98 59.35 -8.59 -36.14
N ILE A 99 59.03 -9.41 -37.16
CA ILE A 99 59.52 -10.77 -37.49
C ILE A 99 58.68 -11.97 -36.96
N GLU A 100 57.94 -12.60 -37.89
CA GLU A 100 57.70 -14.06 -38.07
C GLU A 100 56.97 -14.90 -36.96
N ARG A 101 56.37 -16.08 -37.19
CA ARG A 101 56.09 -16.91 -38.41
C ARG A 101 54.88 -17.86 -38.21
N GLN A 102 54.61 -18.65 -39.26
CA GLN A 102 53.93 -19.97 -39.34
C GLN A 102 53.76 -20.75 -38.00
N GLY A 103 52.71 -21.52 -37.72
CA GLY A 103 51.57 -21.96 -38.54
C GLY A 103 51.57 -23.48 -38.81
N SER A 104 50.66 -24.26 -38.18
CA SER A 104 50.42 -25.68 -38.49
C SER A 104 49.11 -26.24 -37.89
N THR A 105 48.52 -27.21 -38.61
CA THR A 105 47.48 -28.17 -38.18
C THR A 105 48.10 -29.60 -38.28
N PRO A 106 47.41 -30.77 -38.17
CA PRO A 106 46.01 -31.09 -37.79
C PRO A 106 45.87 -32.32 -36.82
N ALA A 107 44.62 -32.80 -36.64
CA ALA A 107 44.21 -34.17 -36.23
C ALA A 107 44.43 -34.58 -34.74
N SER A 108 43.79 -35.64 -34.20
CA SER A 108 42.97 -36.73 -34.80
C SER A 108 41.81 -37.25 -33.90
N ARG A 109 40.96 -38.11 -34.47
CA ARG A 109 39.96 -39.03 -33.85
C ARG A 109 40.55 -40.47 -33.85
N PRO A 110 40.05 -41.51 -33.11
CA PRO A 110 38.65 -41.98 -33.14
C PRO A 110 38.10 -42.71 -31.86
N SER A 111 37.10 -43.58 -32.08
CA SER A 111 36.20 -44.40 -31.23
C SER A 111 36.90 -45.52 -30.39
N TRP A 112 36.28 -46.50 -29.68
CA TRP A 112 34.97 -47.22 -29.79
C TRP A 112 34.63 -48.11 -28.54
N MET A 113 33.33 -48.23 -28.18
CA MET A 113 32.64 -49.31 -27.39
C MET A 113 33.24 -49.72 -25.99
N THR A 114 32.66 -50.54 -25.09
CA THR A 114 31.44 -51.41 -24.97
C THR A 114 30.80 -51.30 -23.57
N SER A 115 29.68 -52.02 -23.31
CA SER A 115 29.21 -52.44 -21.96
C SER A 115 29.14 -53.98 -21.91
N PRO A 116 29.15 -54.66 -20.73
CA PRO A 116 27.86 -55.04 -20.09
C PRO A 116 27.87 -55.34 -18.55
N ALA A 117 26.66 -55.57 -17.98
CA ALA A 117 26.34 -56.55 -16.91
C ALA A 117 26.97 -56.46 -15.48
N LEU A 118 26.43 -57.06 -14.39
CA LEU A 118 25.03 -57.26 -13.90
C LEU A 118 25.07 -57.85 -12.45
N GLY A 119 24.13 -57.49 -11.57
CA GLY A 119 23.74 -58.25 -10.37
C GLY A 119 23.86 -57.49 -9.02
N LEU A 120 23.27 -57.96 -7.89
CA LEU A 120 22.16 -58.92 -7.69
C LEU A 120 21.61 -58.77 -6.23
N LEU A 121 20.35 -59.20 -6.01
CA LEU A 121 19.59 -59.24 -4.72
C LEU A 121 20.09 -60.38 -3.78
N PRO A 122 19.66 -60.55 -2.47
CA PRO A 122 18.25 -60.42 -1.99
C PRO A 122 17.90 -60.18 -0.48
N VAL A 123 16.60 -59.89 -0.19
CA VAL A 123 15.75 -60.39 0.95
C VAL A 123 16.11 -59.91 2.41
N ALA A 124 15.21 -59.66 3.38
CA ALA A 124 13.88 -60.23 3.70
C ALA A 124 12.90 -59.32 4.54
N LEU A 125 11.58 -59.60 4.45
CA LEU A 125 10.57 -59.84 5.53
C LEU A 125 10.37 -58.86 6.73
N CYS A 126 9.16 -58.62 7.28
CA CYS A 126 7.76 -58.93 6.87
C CYS A 126 6.68 -58.19 7.72
N ALA A 127 5.46 -58.02 7.16
CA ALA A 127 4.09 -57.93 7.76
C ALA A 127 3.79 -57.04 9.01
N GLY A 128 2.56 -56.50 9.19
CA GLY A 128 1.30 -56.60 8.43
C GLY A 128 0.31 -55.46 8.83
N ALA A 129 -0.71 -55.12 8.03
CA ALA A 129 -2.05 -55.75 7.95
C ALA A 129 -3.08 -55.14 8.94
N LEU A 130 -4.35 -54.84 8.63
CA LEU A 130 -5.21 -54.84 7.41
C LEU A 130 -6.35 -53.77 7.65
N LEU A 131 -6.90 -53.01 6.68
CA LEU A 131 -8.12 -53.28 5.86
C LEU A 131 -9.39 -53.78 6.63
N ALA A 132 -10.66 -53.38 6.36
CA ALA A 132 -11.23 -52.38 5.41
C ALA A 132 -12.79 -52.20 5.50
N LEU A 133 -13.35 -51.40 4.56
CA LEU A 133 -14.63 -51.59 3.82
C LEU A 133 -16.04 -51.31 4.44
N THR A 134 -16.60 -50.16 4.04
CA THR A 134 -17.91 -49.97 3.32
C THR A 134 -19.33 -50.09 3.95
N ARG A 135 -20.10 -49.01 3.70
CA ARG A 135 -21.48 -48.93 3.09
C ARG A 135 -22.78 -49.17 3.90
N ARG A 136 -23.63 -48.12 3.82
CA ARG A 136 -25.07 -48.09 3.42
C ARG A 136 -26.23 -48.29 4.44
N SER A 137 -26.79 -47.12 4.82
CA SER A 137 -28.20 -46.70 4.58
C SER A 137 -29.38 -47.26 5.42
N TRP A 138 -30.55 -46.60 5.25
CA TRP A 138 -31.91 -46.82 5.82
C TRP A 138 -32.18 -46.22 7.23
N THR A 139 -33.35 -45.61 7.56
CA THR A 139 -34.39 -44.89 6.76
C THR A 139 -35.42 -44.14 7.65
N THR A 140 -35.69 -42.86 7.35
CA THR A 140 -37.01 -42.16 7.38
C THR A 140 -37.85 -41.95 8.66
N ARG A 141 -38.66 -40.87 8.62
CA ARG A 141 -39.83 -40.49 9.47
C ARG A 141 -39.48 -39.76 10.80
N ARG A 142 -40.28 -38.79 11.28
CA ARG A 142 -41.60 -38.28 10.83
C ARG A 142 -41.78 -36.77 11.10
N TRP A 143 -42.81 -36.17 10.49
CA TRP A 143 -43.19 -34.75 10.62
C TRP A 143 -43.94 -34.43 11.94
N HIS A 144 -43.86 -33.18 12.40
CA HIS A 144 -45.03 -32.44 12.92
C HIS A 144 -44.85 -30.90 12.95
N THR A 145 -45.66 -30.21 12.16
CA THR A 145 -46.24 -28.87 12.42
C THR A 145 -47.74 -29.06 12.80
N PRO A 146 -48.57 -28.03 13.09
CA PRO A 146 -48.33 -26.58 13.22
C PRO A 146 -48.90 -25.94 14.53
N LEU A 147 -48.76 -24.62 14.73
CA LEU A 147 -49.85 -23.61 14.85
C LEU A 147 -49.38 -22.26 15.47
N PRO A 148 -50.11 -21.12 15.30
CA PRO A 148 -49.57 -19.76 15.51
C PRO A 148 -50.33 -18.84 16.51
N ILE A 149 -49.68 -17.73 16.89
CA ILE A 149 -50.27 -16.48 17.43
C ILE A 149 -49.39 -15.34 16.83
N LEU A 150 -49.80 -14.37 16.00
CA LEU A 150 -50.95 -13.47 15.85
C LEU A 150 -51.03 -12.27 16.83
N ARG A 151 -50.66 -11.07 16.31
CA ARG A 151 -51.25 -9.75 16.61
C ARG A 151 -50.95 -9.10 17.98
N ASP A 152 -51.02 -7.78 18.17
CA ASP A 152 -51.26 -6.64 17.23
C ASP A 152 -50.71 -5.31 17.80
N ASP A 153 -50.30 -4.40 16.90
CA ASP A 153 -50.61 -2.95 16.84
C ASP A 153 -50.38 -1.96 18.03
N ARG A 154 -50.02 -0.70 17.66
CA ARG A 154 -50.24 0.62 18.35
C ARG A 154 -49.35 1.02 19.53
N GLU A 155 -49.27 2.30 19.92
CA GLU A 155 -49.23 3.65 19.27
C GLU A 155 -49.26 4.69 20.42
N TYR A 156 -49.15 6.00 20.10
CA TYR A 156 -49.19 7.15 21.04
C TYR A 156 -47.97 7.29 21.99
N GLY A 157 -47.60 8.49 22.42
CA GLY A 157 -48.16 9.80 22.03
C GLY A 157 -47.50 10.96 22.80
N SER A 158 -47.43 12.13 22.16
CA SER A 158 -46.76 13.33 22.66
C SER A 158 -47.49 14.04 23.82
N GLN A 159 -46.75 14.86 24.58
CA GLN A 159 -47.31 16.09 25.17
C GLN A 159 -46.24 17.17 25.40
N THR A 160 -46.67 18.42 25.51
CA THR A 160 -45.79 19.61 25.34
C THR A 160 -46.27 20.80 26.19
N VAL A 161 -45.37 21.43 26.94
CA VAL A 161 -45.53 22.72 27.63
C VAL A 161 -44.14 23.40 27.74
N ALA A 162 -44.00 24.72 27.92
CA ALA A 162 -44.24 25.83 26.98
C ALA A 162 -44.06 27.19 27.72
N LEU A 163 -43.94 28.30 26.95
CA LEU A 163 -43.77 29.70 27.40
C LEU A 163 -42.43 30.04 28.11
N ALA A 164 -41.94 31.29 28.20
CA ALA A 164 -41.98 32.56 27.43
C ALA A 164 -41.25 33.64 28.31
N ALA A 165 -40.76 34.83 27.92
CA ALA A 165 -40.75 35.57 26.64
C ALA A 165 -39.73 36.77 26.66
N VAL A 166 -39.37 37.29 25.47
CA VAL A 166 -39.03 38.71 25.13
C VAL A 166 -37.69 39.35 25.59
N VAL A 167 -36.69 39.23 24.69
CA VAL A 167 -35.94 40.30 23.95
C VAL A 167 -35.42 41.57 24.67
N SER A 168 -34.10 41.80 24.54
CA SER A 168 -33.53 43.09 24.08
C SER A 168 -32.25 42.84 23.24
N GLU A 169 -31.96 43.69 22.25
CA GLU A 169 -30.88 43.48 21.26
C GLU A 169 -29.63 44.35 21.53
N LYS A 170 -28.41 43.84 21.33
CA LYS A 170 -27.55 44.18 20.16
C LYS A 170 -26.09 43.66 20.19
N ASP A 171 -25.68 43.14 19.03
CA ASP A 171 -24.36 43.30 18.40
C ASP A 171 -23.07 42.98 19.20
N GLN A 172 -22.81 41.70 19.42
CA GLN A 172 -21.46 41.10 19.29
C GLN A 172 -21.61 39.65 18.83
N ASP A 173 -20.65 39.12 18.05
CA ASP A 173 -20.72 37.78 17.44
C ASP A 173 -20.10 36.73 18.40
N PRO A 174 -20.87 35.77 18.93
CA PRO A 174 -20.44 34.92 20.05
C PRO A 174 -19.98 33.51 19.64
N LEU A 175 -19.83 33.22 18.34
CA LEU A 175 -19.56 31.86 17.83
C LEU A 175 -18.13 31.29 18.13
N LEU A 176 -17.45 31.80 19.16
CA LEU A 176 -16.16 31.31 19.64
C LEU A 176 -16.05 31.09 21.16
N GLU A 177 -17.07 31.44 21.96
CA GLU A 177 -17.01 31.32 23.44
C GLU A 177 -18.25 30.68 24.08
N ASP A 178 -18.46 29.36 23.85
CA ASP A 178 -18.91 28.43 24.93
C ASP A 178 -18.54 26.97 24.61
N ALA A 179 -17.26 26.71 24.35
CA ALA A 179 -16.71 25.35 24.31
C ALA A 179 -16.29 24.90 25.73
N SER A 180 -17.20 25.00 26.70
CA SER A 180 -16.89 24.72 28.11
C SER A 180 -16.34 23.30 28.33
N ALA A 181 -15.36 23.20 29.25
CA ALA A 181 -14.54 22.02 29.42
C ALA A 181 -15.36 20.80 29.87
N LYS A 182 -15.58 19.85 28.95
CA LYS A 182 -16.21 18.56 29.27
C LYS A 182 -15.43 17.85 30.37
N THR A 183 -16.12 17.35 31.39
CA THR A 183 -15.47 16.66 32.51
C THR A 183 -14.84 15.35 32.03
N ARG A 184 -13.79 14.86 32.72
CA ARG A 184 -13.17 13.54 32.42
C ARG A 184 -14.21 12.43 32.26
N GLN A 185 -15.25 12.45 33.08
CA GLN A 185 -16.36 11.50 33.01
C GLN A 185 -17.18 11.66 31.72
N GLN A 186 -17.58 12.89 31.35
CA GLN A 186 -18.33 13.16 30.12
C GLN A 186 -17.57 12.77 28.84
N ILE A 187 -16.25 13.03 28.78
CA ILE A 187 -15.42 12.64 27.62
C ILE A 187 -15.39 11.12 27.47
N VAL A 188 -15.28 10.38 28.58
CA VAL A 188 -15.33 8.91 28.58
C VAL A 188 -16.73 8.42 28.23
N GLU A 189 -17.78 9.02 28.79
CA GLU A 189 -19.18 8.65 28.54
C GLU A 189 -19.62 8.89 27.09
N GLU A 190 -19.22 9.99 26.45
CA GLU A 190 -19.51 10.24 25.02
C GLU A 190 -18.77 9.27 24.09
N ALA A 191 -17.48 9.02 24.34
CA ALA A 191 -16.70 8.03 23.57
C ALA A 191 -17.27 6.62 23.76
N PHE A 192 -17.73 6.30 24.97
CA PHE A 192 -18.36 5.02 25.32
C PHE A 192 -19.78 4.86 24.76
N LEU A 193 -20.59 5.94 24.65
CA LEU A 193 -21.90 5.88 24.03
C LEU A 193 -21.82 5.59 22.53
N LYS A 194 -20.79 6.08 21.83
CA LYS A 194 -20.45 5.66 20.46
C LYS A 194 -19.95 4.21 20.39
N ASP A 195 -19.13 3.79 21.36
CA ASP A 195 -18.61 2.42 21.44
C ASP A 195 -19.76 1.39 21.60
N LEU A 196 -20.78 1.74 22.40
CA LEU A 196 -22.00 0.95 22.63
C LEU A 196 -22.81 0.65 21.36
N GLU A 197 -22.81 1.55 20.36
CA GLU A 197 -23.48 1.30 19.07
C GLU A 197 -22.83 0.14 18.28
N THR A 198 -21.59 -0.21 18.60
CA THR A 198 -20.83 -1.34 18.00
C THR A 198 -20.63 -2.53 18.94
N GLN A 199 -21.02 -2.41 20.21
CA GLN A 199 -20.70 -3.34 21.31
C GLN A 199 -19.20 -3.66 21.49
N GLY A 200 -18.30 -2.91 20.84
CA GLY A 200 -16.88 -3.25 20.76
C GLY A 200 -16.57 -4.50 19.92
N GLU A 201 -17.52 -4.96 19.11
CA GLU A 201 -17.38 -6.11 18.22
C GLU A 201 -16.93 -5.72 16.82
N MET A 202 -16.00 -6.48 16.25
CA MET A 202 -15.53 -6.32 14.87
C MET A 202 -16.36 -7.25 13.98
N LEU A 203 -17.19 -6.74 13.06
CA LEU A 203 -18.17 -7.54 12.31
C LEU A 203 -19.07 -8.43 13.23
N GLY A 204 -19.38 -7.99 14.46
CA GLY A 204 -20.07 -8.83 15.44
C GLY A 204 -19.28 -10.08 15.87
N LEU A 205 -17.94 -10.06 15.77
CA LEU A 205 -17.05 -11.13 16.26
C LEU A 205 -16.65 -10.84 17.70
N SER A 206 -16.74 -11.85 18.55
CA SER A 206 -16.43 -11.72 19.97
C SER A 206 -14.95 -11.45 20.23
N ARG A 207 -14.67 -10.88 21.40
CA ARG A 207 -13.33 -10.42 21.80
C ARG A 207 -12.30 -11.54 21.80
N ASP A 208 -12.68 -12.73 22.25
CA ASP A 208 -11.80 -13.91 22.31
C ASP A 208 -11.34 -14.35 20.90
N MET A 209 -12.17 -14.15 19.88
CA MET A 209 -11.82 -14.48 18.49
C MET A 209 -10.82 -13.50 17.91
N TRP A 210 -11.12 -12.20 17.90
CA TRP A 210 -10.25 -11.22 17.22
C TRP A 210 -8.90 -11.00 17.95
N THR A 211 -8.84 -11.25 19.26
CA THR A 211 -7.58 -11.17 20.02
C THR A 211 -6.60 -12.32 19.75
N LYS A 212 -7.04 -13.40 19.08
CA LYS A 212 -6.19 -14.48 18.57
C LYS A 212 -5.59 -14.17 17.19
N MET A 213 -6.14 -13.20 16.46
CA MET A 213 -5.70 -12.82 15.11
C MET A 213 -4.41 -11.99 15.13
N GLN A 214 -3.65 -12.07 14.03
CA GLN A 214 -2.53 -11.18 13.75
C GLN A 214 -3.05 -9.83 13.25
N SER A 215 -2.65 -8.74 13.92
CA SER A 215 -2.96 -7.36 13.55
C SER A 215 -4.45 -7.09 13.26
N PRO A 216 -5.37 -7.33 14.23
CA PRO A 216 -6.81 -7.14 14.02
C PRO A 216 -7.20 -5.71 13.62
N ALA A 217 -6.37 -4.70 13.96
CA ALA A 217 -6.55 -3.32 13.52
C ALA A 217 -6.72 -3.11 12.00
N ARG A 218 -6.32 -4.07 11.15
CA ARG A 218 -6.50 -4.02 9.68
C ARG A 218 -7.96 -3.88 9.25
N TYR A 219 -8.88 -4.41 10.06
CA TYR A 219 -10.28 -4.58 9.68
C TYR A 219 -11.22 -3.56 10.34
N LEU A 220 -10.66 -2.48 10.93
CA LEU A 220 -11.39 -1.48 11.69
C LEU A 220 -12.14 -0.44 10.85
N GLY A 221 -11.59 -0.07 9.68
CA GLY A 221 -12.13 0.98 8.80
C GLY A 221 -12.05 2.42 9.31
N ASN A 222 -12.21 2.66 10.62
CA ASN A 222 -12.31 3.97 11.29
C ASN A 222 -10.97 4.74 11.41
N GLU A 223 -10.16 4.69 10.36
CA GLU A 223 -8.85 5.33 10.29
C GLU A 223 -8.99 6.84 10.03
N LEU A 224 -7.98 7.64 10.39
CA LEU A 224 -8.05 9.08 10.16
C LEU A 224 -8.16 9.37 8.66
N GLY A 225 -9.26 10.03 8.28
CA GLY A 225 -9.59 10.39 6.90
C GLY A 225 -10.36 9.31 6.12
N ALA A 226 -10.83 8.25 6.79
CA ALA A 226 -11.83 7.35 6.21
C ALA A 226 -13.19 8.05 6.05
N PHE A 227 -13.86 7.79 4.92
CA PHE A 227 -15.20 8.32 4.65
C PHE A 227 -16.27 7.37 5.23
N HIS A 228 -17.08 7.89 6.16
CA HIS A 228 -18.22 7.16 6.73
C HIS A 228 -19.55 7.81 6.31
N LYS A 229 -19.94 7.59 5.06
CA LYS A 229 -21.25 8.04 4.53
C LYS A 229 -22.37 7.17 5.08
N GLN A 230 -23.56 7.74 5.24
CA GLN A 230 -24.73 6.99 5.70
C GLN A 230 -25.24 6.10 4.56
N TRP A 231 -25.43 4.81 4.84
CA TRP A 231 -25.71 3.80 3.81
C TRP A 231 -27.04 4.05 3.07
N GLU A 232 -28.02 4.63 3.76
CA GLU A 232 -29.35 4.95 3.27
C GLU A 232 -29.43 6.33 2.58
N SER A 233 -28.37 7.13 2.59
CA SER A 233 -28.35 8.49 1.99
C SER A 233 -27.63 8.57 0.63
N VAL A 234 -27.36 7.43 0.00
CA VAL A 234 -26.60 7.32 -1.26
C VAL A 234 -27.33 6.41 -2.25
N ASP A 235 -27.22 6.72 -3.55
CA ASP A 235 -27.95 6.02 -4.62
C ASP A 235 -27.22 4.77 -5.12
N VAL A 236 -25.89 4.74 -4.99
CA VAL A 236 -25.02 3.64 -5.44
C VAL A 236 -23.92 3.40 -4.40
N ARG A 237 -23.73 2.12 -4.01
CA ARG A 237 -22.66 1.68 -3.11
C ARG A 237 -21.62 0.83 -3.86
N MET A 238 -20.36 1.22 -3.75
CA MET A 238 -19.21 0.58 -4.37
C MET A 238 -18.27 0.02 -3.28
N ALA A 239 -17.60 -1.10 -3.56
CA ALA A 239 -16.49 -1.57 -2.72
C ALA A 239 -15.23 -1.72 -3.59
N LEU A 240 -14.14 -1.06 -3.20
CA LEU A 240 -12.83 -1.25 -3.83
C LEU A 240 -12.02 -2.28 -3.05
N ALA A 241 -11.86 -3.45 -3.67
CA ALA A 241 -11.09 -4.56 -3.14
C ALA A 241 -9.66 -4.56 -3.69
N TYR A 242 -8.69 -4.82 -2.81
CA TYR A 242 -7.30 -5.06 -3.18
C TYR A 242 -6.95 -6.53 -2.88
N PRO A 243 -6.48 -7.33 -3.88
CA PRO A 243 -6.32 -8.78 -3.75
C PRO A 243 -5.04 -9.22 -3.01
N GLU A 244 -4.65 -8.45 -2.00
CA GLU A 244 -3.48 -8.62 -1.15
C GLU A 244 -3.79 -8.09 0.26
N ILE A 245 -2.91 -8.38 1.22
CA ILE A 245 -3.10 -7.94 2.61
C ILE A 245 -3.14 -6.41 2.75
N TYR A 246 -3.82 -5.94 3.80
CA TYR A 246 -4.01 -4.52 4.12
C TYR A 246 -2.73 -3.68 3.96
N GLU A 247 -1.60 -4.08 4.55
CA GLU A 247 -0.34 -3.30 4.53
C GLU A 247 0.25 -3.11 3.12
N VAL A 248 -0.09 -4.00 2.18
CA VAL A 248 0.25 -3.88 0.75
C VAL A 248 -0.76 -2.98 0.06
N GLY A 249 -2.06 -3.26 0.20
CA GLY A 249 -3.13 -2.53 -0.49
C GLY A 249 -3.21 -1.06 -0.11
N ILE A 250 -3.05 -0.71 1.17
CA ILE A 250 -3.01 0.68 1.63
C ILE A 250 -1.77 1.44 1.14
N SER A 251 -0.69 0.73 0.77
CA SER A 251 0.52 1.35 0.21
C SER A 251 0.40 1.67 -1.29
N ASN A 252 -0.69 1.25 -1.94
CA ASN A 252 -0.97 1.57 -3.34
C ASN A 252 -1.70 2.92 -3.46
N VAL A 253 -0.95 3.97 -3.81
CA VAL A 253 -1.47 5.33 -4.01
C VAL A 253 -2.67 5.40 -4.97
N GLY A 254 -2.70 4.57 -6.02
CA GLY A 254 -3.82 4.51 -6.95
C GLY A 254 -5.10 3.99 -6.29
N HIS A 255 -5.00 3.01 -5.39
CA HIS A 255 -6.14 2.51 -4.63
C HIS A 255 -6.74 3.60 -3.71
N ILE A 256 -5.89 4.42 -3.07
CA ILE A 256 -6.31 5.56 -2.24
C ILE A 256 -6.94 6.68 -3.09
N ALA A 257 -6.35 6.98 -4.26
CA ALA A 257 -6.85 7.99 -5.18
C ALA A 257 -8.25 7.64 -5.72
N LEU A 258 -8.47 6.38 -6.10
CA LEU A 258 -9.75 5.90 -6.61
C LEU A 258 -10.84 5.86 -5.53
N TYR A 259 -10.50 5.39 -4.32
CA TYR A 259 -11.38 5.46 -3.14
C TYR A 259 -11.79 6.91 -2.82
N THR A 260 -10.85 7.85 -2.92
CA THR A 260 -11.11 9.27 -2.69
C THR A 260 -11.95 9.89 -3.82
N ALA A 261 -11.69 9.55 -5.08
CA ALA A 261 -12.43 10.07 -6.22
C ALA A 261 -13.92 9.72 -6.13
N ILE A 262 -14.26 8.45 -5.86
CA ILE A 262 -15.66 8.04 -5.70
C ILE A 262 -16.29 8.70 -4.46
N ASN A 263 -15.57 8.78 -3.33
CA ASN A 263 -16.13 9.39 -2.12
C ASN A 263 -16.26 10.92 -2.16
N ARG A 264 -15.68 11.61 -3.14
CA ARG A 264 -15.92 13.05 -3.37
C ARG A 264 -17.30 13.35 -3.97
N GLU A 265 -17.91 12.42 -4.68
CA GLU A 265 -19.28 12.55 -5.22
C GLU A 265 -20.32 12.38 -4.10
N GLU A 266 -21.26 13.31 -3.91
CA GLU A 266 -22.16 13.30 -2.75
C GLU A 266 -23.08 12.06 -2.68
N ASP A 267 -23.51 11.53 -3.84
CA ASP A 267 -24.49 10.45 -4.00
C ASP A 267 -23.88 9.04 -4.14
N LEU A 268 -22.55 8.92 -4.17
CA LEU A 268 -21.82 7.65 -4.23
C LEU A 268 -21.16 7.32 -2.88
N LEU A 269 -21.18 6.05 -2.48
CA LEU A 269 -20.40 5.53 -1.34
C LEU A 269 -19.33 4.56 -1.86
N CYS A 270 -18.10 4.68 -1.36
CA CYS A 270 -17.06 3.68 -1.59
C CYS A 270 -16.41 3.22 -0.29
N ASP A 271 -16.46 1.93 0.01
CA ASP A 271 -15.69 1.29 1.08
C ASP A 271 -14.43 0.59 0.52
N ARG A 272 -13.50 0.22 1.39
CA ARG A 272 -12.30 -0.58 1.08
C ARG A 272 -12.47 -2.04 1.52
N CYS A 273 -11.88 -2.96 0.78
CA CYS A 273 -11.74 -4.37 1.16
C CYS A 273 -10.34 -4.89 0.83
N TYR A 274 -9.85 -5.84 1.61
CA TYR A 274 -8.51 -6.43 1.49
C TYR A 274 -8.58 -7.94 1.60
N LEU A 275 -7.57 -8.65 1.08
CA LEU A 275 -7.46 -10.08 1.32
C LEU A 275 -7.17 -10.31 2.82
N PRO A 276 -8.01 -11.05 3.56
CA PRO A 276 -7.73 -11.38 4.97
C PRO A 276 -6.53 -12.32 5.07
N LEU A 277 -5.84 -12.30 6.21
CA LEU A 277 -4.90 -13.38 6.53
C LEU A 277 -5.65 -14.70 6.82
N PRO A 278 -4.98 -15.87 6.72
CA PRO A 278 -5.62 -17.17 6.92
C PRO A 278 -6.30 -17.36 8.28
N ASP A 279 -5.86 -16.65 9.33
CA ASP A 279 -6.50 -16.66 10.66
C ASP A 279 -7.86 -15.96 10.66
N MET A 280 -7.97 -14.80 9.99
CA MET A 280 -9.23 -14.10 9.79
C MET A 280 -10.14 -14.83 8.78
N ALA A 281 -9.58 -15.42 7.72
CA ALA A 281 -10.34 -16.22 6.77
C ALA A 281 -10.99 -17.44 7.45
N ALA A 282 -10.24 -18.19 8.26
CA ALA A 282 -10.76 -19.31 9.03
C ALA A 282 -11.86 -18.89 10.03
N VAL A 283 -11.75 -17.72 10.67
CA VAL A 283 -12.79 -17.19 11.56
C VAL A 283 -14.07 -16.80 10.80
N LEU A 284 -13.95 -16.21 9.59
CA LEU A 284 -15.11 -15.94 8.74
C LEU A 284 -15.81 -17.22 8.31
N GLU A 285 -15.06 -18.26 7.94
CA GLU A 285 -15.59 -19.58 7.59
C GLU A 285 -16.25 -20.28 8.79
N GLU A 286 -15.60 -20.32 9.96
CA GLU A 286 -16.12 -20.91 11.20
C GLU A 286 -17.41 -20.25 11.70
N GLN A 287 -17.52 -18.93 11.59
CA GLN A 287 -18.70 -18.17 12.03
C GLN A 287 -19.78 -18.03 10.95
N GLU A 288 -19.61 -18.69 9.80
CA GLU A 288 -20.49 -18.56 8.64
C GLU A 288 -20.73 -17.09 8.21
N LYS A 289 -19.70 -16.23 8.30
CA LYS A 289 -19.77 -14.81 7.92
C LYS A 289 -19.09 -14.55 6.57
N PRO A 290 -19.68 -13.71 5.69
CA PRO A 290 -19.05 -13.34 4.44
C PRO A 290 -17.90 -12.34 4.64
N LEU A 291 -17.01 -12.25 3.66
CA LEU A 291 -16.08 -11.13 3.52
C LEU A 291 -16.86 -9.80 3.37
N PHE A 292 -16.29 -8.75 3.93
CA PHE A 292 -16.93 -7.46 4.18
C PHE A 292 -16.02 -6.30 3.81
N ALA A 293 -16.60 -5.10 3.67
CA ALA A 293 -15.86 -3.86 3.49
C ALA A 293 -15.68 -3.14 4.83
N VAL A 294 -14.53 -2.49 5.05
CA VAL A 294 -14.06 -2.18 6.41
C VAL A 294 -14.73 -0.95 7.05
N GLU A 295 -15.15 0.05 6.27
CA GLU A 295 -15.77 1.27 6.81
C GLU A 295 -17.19 1.07 7.34
N SER A 296 -18.06 0.41 6.58
CA SER A 296 -19.45 0.12 6.98
C SER A 296 -19.61 -1.22 7.72
N GLN A 297 -18.55 -2.06 7.75
CA GLN A 297 -18.59 -3.44 8.23
C GLN A 297 -19.66 -4.30 7.52
N ARG A 298 -20.07 -3.96 6.29
CA ARG A 298 -21.11 -4.69 5.54
C ARG A 298 -20.55 -5.82 4.67
N PRO A 299 -21.28 -6.95 4.52
CA PRO A 299 -20.99 -7.98 3.53
C PRO A 299 -20.75 -7.41 2.14
N LEU A 300 -19.79 -7.95 1.39
CA LEU A 300 -19.56 -7.53 0.00
C LEU A 300 -20.81 -7.71 -0.90
N GLY A 301 -21.67 -8.69 -0.59
CA GLY A 301 -22.93 -8.91 -1.31
C GLY A 301 -23.96 -7.79 -1.20
N ASP A 302 -23.84 -6.86 -0.23
CA ASP A 302 -24.77 -5.73 -0.04
C ASP A 302 -24.54 -4.59 -1.06
N PHE A 303 -23.39 -4.58 -1.75
CA PHE A 303 -22.96 -3.49 -2.64
C PHE A 303 -23.47 -3.64 -4.08
N ASP A 304 -23.62 -2.53 -4.80
CA ASP A 304 -24.02 -2.55 -6.22
C ASP A 304 -22.88 -3.02 -7.13
N THR A 305 -21.63 -2.70 -6.78
CA THR A 305 -20.46 -3.16 -7.55
C THR A 305 -19.20 -3.27 -6.71
N ILE A 306 -18.37 -4.28 -7.02
CA ILE A 306 -17.10 -4.56 -6.35
C ILE A 306 -15.98 -4.52 -7.39
N GLY A 307 -15.04 -3.60 -7.23
CA GLY A 307 -13.89 -3.43 -8.11
C GLY A 307 -12.61 -4.01 -7.52
N ILE A 308 -11.98 -4.96 -8.21
CA ILE A 308 -10.71 -5.56 -7.77
C ILE A 308 -9.51 -4.98 -8.53
N SER A 309 -8.48 -4.53 -7.82
CA SER A 309 -7.26 -3.97 -8.42
C SER A 309 -6.28 -5.06 -8.88
N LEU A 310 -6.31 -5.40 -10.18
CA LEU A 310 -5.36 -6.34 -10.80
C LEU A 310 -4.02 -5.64 -11.11
N ALA A 311 -3.17 -5.57 -10.08
CA ALA A 311 -1.85 -4.96 -10.14
C ALA A 311 -0.74 -5.85 -10.76
N TYR A 312 -0.91 -7.18 -10.71
CA TYR A 312 0.00 -8.18 -11.29
C TYR A 312 -0.75 -9.50 -11.54
N GLU A 313 -0.22 -10.37 -12.41
CA GLU A 313 -0.95 -11.56 -12.91
C GLU A 313 -1.25 -12.62 -11.85
N LEU A 314 -0.31 -12.87 -10.94
CA LEU A 314 -0.43 -13.90 -9.90
C LEU A 314 -1.41 -13.54 -8.78
N GLY A 315 -2.01 -12.34 -8.81
CA GLY A 315 -3.13 -11.97 -7.93
C GLY A 315 -4.47 -12.60 -8.31
N GLY A 316 -4.56 -13.31 -9.44
CA GLY A 316 -5.81 -13.90 -9.95
C GLY A 316 -6.48 -14.88 -8.97
N CYS A 317 -5.72 -15.81 -8.39
CA CYS A 317 -6.23 -16.77 -7.40
C CYS A 317 -6.77 -16.08 -6.13
N ASN A 318 -6.13 -15.00 -5.69
CA ASN A 318 -6.59 -14.20 -4.55
C ASN A 318 -7.95 -13.53 -4.83
N CYS A 319 -8.21 -13.10 -6.08
CA CYS A 319 -9.50 -12.55 -6.48
C CYS A 319 -10.63 -13.60 -6.35
N ILE A 320 -10.38 -14.83 -6.79
CA ILE A 320 -11.32 -15.96 -6.67
C ILE A 320 -11.56 -16.30 -5.20
N HIS A 321 -10.52 -16.27 -4.36
CA HIS A 321 -10.66 -16.49 -2.92
C HIS A 321 -11.50 -15.38 -2.24
N MET A 322 -11.32 -14.10 -2.60
CA MET A 322 -12.16 -13.01 -2.09
C MET A 322 -13.63 -13.16 -2.52
N MET A 323 -13.90 -13.59 -3.76
CA MET A 323 -15.26 -13.93 -4.21
C MET A 323 -15.85 -15.09 -3.40
N HIS A 324 -15.06 -16.13 -3.12
CA HIS A 324 -15.49 -17.26 -2.29
C HIS A 324 -15.87 -16.83 -0.87
N LEU A 325 -14.98 -16.12 -0.17
CA LEU A 325 -15.22 -15.62 1.18
C LEU A 325 -16.39 -14.61 1.20
N GLY A 326 -16.53 -13.78 0.17
CA GLY A 326 -17.68 -12.88 -0.02
C GLY A 326 -19.01 -13.59 -0.34
N ARG A 327 -19.01 -14.92 -0.52
CA ARG A 327 -20.15 -15.76 -0.94
C ARG A 327 -20.72 -15.40 -2.32
N ILE A 328 -19.89 -14.83 -3.19
CA ILE A 328 -20.26 -14.41 -4.55
C ILE A 328 -19.95 -15.56 -5.53
N PRO A 329 -20.84 -15.88 -6.48
CA PRO A 329 -20.54 -16.86 -7.53
C PRO A 329 -19.34 -16.38 -8.37
N LYS A 330 -18.42 -17.29 -8.71
CA LYS A 330 -17.06 -16.93 -9.13
C LYS A 330 -17.04 -16.38 -10.55
N THR A 331 -17.90 -16.88 -11.42
CA THR A 331 -18.00 -16.45 -12.82
C THR A 331 -19.22 -15.56 -13.08
N TRP A 332 -19.13 -14.68 -14.08
CA TRP A 332 -20.29 -13.87 -14.51
C TRP A 332 -21.43 -14.75 -15.03
N LYS A 333 -21.12 -15.95 -15.55
CA LYS A 333 -22.10 -16.96 -15.99
C LYS A 333 -22.90 -17.48 -14.81
N GLU A 334 -22.23 -17.94 -13.75
CA GLU A 334 -22.90 -18.40 -12.51
C GLU A 334 -23.74 -17.27 -11.89
N ARG A 335 -23.26 -16.02 -11.91
CA ARG A 335 -24.01 -14.86 -11.41
C ARG A 335 -25.26 -14.59 -12.26
N LEU A 336 -25.16 -14.67 -13.58
CA LEU A 336 -26.28 -14.49 -14.50
C LEU A 336 -27.31 -15.63 -14.44
N GLU A 337 -26.87 -16.87 -14.22
CA GLU A 337 -27.74 -18.04 -14.01
C GLU A 337 -28.50 -18.01 -12.67
N GLN A 338 -28.02 -17.20 -11.70
CA GLN A 338 -28.62 -16.99 -10.38
C GLN A 338 -29.32 -15.63 -10.24
N GLU A 339 -29.31 -14.80 -11.29
CA GLU A 339 -29.90 -13.45 -11.28
C GLU A 339 -31.45 -13.53 -11.20
N PRO A 340 -32.10 -12.75 -10.32
CA PRO A 340 -33.56 -12.74 -10.21
C PRO A 340 -34.25 -12.05 -11.41
N ASP A 341 -35.48 -12.48 -11.72
CA ASP A 341 -36.34 -11.85 -12.73
C ASP A 341 -36.68 -10.40 -12.35
N GLY A 342 -35.98 -9.41 -12.92
CA GLY A 342 -36.33 -8.00 -12.73
C GLY A 342 -35.24 -6.99 -13.10
N PRO A 343 -35.38 -5.74 -12.60
CA PRO A 343 -34.30 -4.76 -12.59
C PRO A 343 -33.15 -5.22 -11.70
N PHE A 344 -31.92 -4.85 -12.06
CA PHE A 344 -30.72 -5.09 -11.27
C PHE A 344 -30.76 -4.34 -9.94
N ASP A 345 -30.75 -5.06 -8.82
CA ASP A 345 -30.81 -4.48 -7.47
C ASP A 345 -30.34 -5.47 -6.38
N PRO A 346 -29.13 -5.31 -5.80
CA PRO A 346 -28.63 -6.21 -4.75
C PRO A 346 -29.54 -6.26 -3.52
N SER A 347 -30.24 -5.17 -3.19
CA SER A 347 -31.22 -5.13 -2.09
C SER A 347 -32.41 -6.05 -2.29
N LYS A 348 -32.56 -6.65 -3.49
CA LYS A 348 -33.60 -7.60 -3.89
C LYS A 348 -33.04 -8.96 -4.33
N GLY A 349 -31.74 -9.20 -4.13
CA GLY A 349 -31.08 -10.48 -4.38
C GLY A 349 -30.29 -10.59 -5.69
N SER A 350 -30.09 -9.51 -6.45
CA SER A 350 -29.07 -9.50 -7.51
C SER A 350 -27.68 -9.72 -6.92
N HIS A 351 -26.80 -10.43 -7.61
CA HIS A 351 -25.38 -10.47 -7.24
C HIS A 351 -24.70 -9.13 -7.61
N PRO A 352 -23.75 -8.60 -6.82
CA PRO A 352 -22.98 -7.40 -7.20
C PRO A 352 -22.38 -7.52 -8.61
N LEU A 353 -22.22 -6.40 -9.30
CA LEU A 353 -21.41 -6.36 -10.53
C LEU A 353 -19.93 -6.43 -10.15
N MET A 354 -19.26 -7.52 -10.49
CA MET A 354 -17.82 -7.66 -10.26
C MET A 354 -17.06 -7.01 -11.40
N PHE A 355 -16.12 -6.12 -11.10
CA PHE A 355 -15.17 -5.61 -12.10
C PHE A 355 -13.72 -5.69 -11.64
N ALA A 356 -12.82 -5.56 -12.60
CA ALA A 356 -11.41 -5.38 -12.34
C ALA A 356 -10.82 -4.19 -13.10
N GLY A 357 -9.78 -3.59 -12.54
CA GLY A 357 -9.01 -2.51 -13.16
C GLY A 357 -7.52 -2.63 -12.87
N GLY A 358 -6.74 -1.63 -13.27
CA GLY A 358 -5.29 -1.61 -13.06
C GLY A 358 -4.47 -2.16 -14.23
N PRO A 359 -3.14 -2.26 -14.10
CA PRO A 359 -2.22 -2.48 -15.21
C PRO A 359 -2.33 -3.87 -15.85
N THR A 360 -2.64 -4.94 -15.10
CA THR A 360 -2.82 -6.27 -15.68
C THR A 360 -4.13 -6.35 -16.46
N ALA A 361 -5.25 -5.88 -15.88
CA ALA A 361 -6.53 -5.75 -16.58
C ALA A 361 -6.43 -4.91 -17.86
N THR A 362 -5.73 -3.77 -17.79
CA THR A 362 -5.50 -2.87 -18.94
C THR A 362 -4.54 -3.47 -19.99
N GLY A 363 -3.67 -4.40 -19.59
CA GLY A 363 -2.71 -5.06 -20.47
C GLY A 363 -3.27 -6.27 -21.20
N ASN A 364 -4.05 -7.12 -20.53
CA ASN A 364 -4.74 -8.28 -21.11
C ASN A 364 -5.82 -8.80 -20.12
N PRO A 365 -7.12 -8.51 -20.34
CA PRO A 365 -8.18 -8.97 -19.44
C PRO A 365 -8.60 -10.43 -19.67
N GLU A 366 -8.31 -11.01 -20.85
CA GLU A 366 -8.83 -12.34 -21.23
C GLU A 366 -8.50 -13.50 -20.26
N PRO A 367 -7.32 -13.62 -19.64
CA PRO A 367 -7.03 -14.68 -18.65
C PRO A 367 -7.96 -14.66 -17.43
N PHE A 368 -8.67 -13.56 -17.19
CA PHE A 368 -9.55 -13.33 -16.05
C PHE A 368 -11.03 -13.16 -16.47
N ALA A 369 -11.33 -13.22 -17.76
CA ALA A 369 -12.58 -12.69 -18.34
C ALA A 369 -13.86 -13.48 -18.01
N ASP A 370 -13.77 -14.72 -17.51
CA ASP A 370 -14.95 -15.40 -16.97
C ASP A 370 -15.30 -14.95 -15.53
N PHE A 371 -14.36 -14.37 -14.76
CA PHE A 371 -14.57 -14.02 -13.35
C PHE A 371 -15.26 -12.68 -13.12
N PHE A 372 -15.15 -11.75 -14.07
CA PHE A 372 -15.65 -10.37 -13.95
C PHE A 372 -16.77 -10.09 -14.94
N ASP A 373 -17.76 -9.29 -14.54
CA ASP A 373 -18.85 -8.83 -15.42
C ASP A 373 -18.38 -7.73 -16.37
N PHE A 374 -17.44 -6.89 -15.92
CA PHE A 374 -16.76 -5.89 -16.75
C PHE A 374 -15.33 -5.59 -16.27
N PHE A 375 -14.58 -4.82 -17.05
CA PHE A 375 -13.26 -4.30 -16.69
C PHE A 375 -13.20 -2.79 -16.96
N ALA A 376 -12.56 -2.05 -16.06
CA ALA A 376 -12.21 -0.65 -16.25
C ALA A 376 -10.76 -0.55 -16.78
N ILE A 377 -10.62 -0.12 -18.03
CA ILE A 377 -9.37 -0.14 -18.80
C ILE A 377 -8.74 1.26 -18.81
N GLY A 378 -7.51 1.38 -18.28
CA GLY A 378 -6.75 2.64 -18.21
C GLY A 378 -6.80 3.32 -16.84
N ASP A 379 -6.70 4.64 -16.84
CA ASP A 379 -6.81 5.49 -15.65
C ASP A 379 -8.25 5.46 -15.10
N GLY A 380 -8.40 5.48 -13.77
CA GLY A 380 -9.68 5.19 -13.14
C GLY A 380 -10.37 6.39 -12.49
N GLU A 381 -9.65 7.51 -12.28
CA GLU A 381 -10.09 8.61 -11.42
C GLU A 381 -11.38 9.28 -11.91
N ASP A 382 -11.55 9.49 -13.21
CA ASP A 382 -12.81 9.96 -13.79
C ASP A 382 -13.78 8.79 -14.08
N CYS A 383 -13.23 7.62 -14.39
CA CYS A 383 -13.97 6.46 -14.88
C CYS A 383 -14.86 5.81 -13.82
N LEU A 384 -14.40 5.71 -12.56
CA LEU A 384 -15.18 5.07 -11.50
C LEU A 384 -16.37 5.93 -11.02
N PRO A 385 -16.25 7.26 -10.86
CA PRO A 385 -17.41 8.16 -10.73
C PRO A 385 -18.38 8.06 -11.91
N GLU A 386 -17.90 8.01 -13.16
CA GLU A 386 -18.76 7.84 -14.34
C GLU A 386 -19.52 6.50 -14.34
N ILE A 387 -18.90 5.40 -13.89
CA ILE A 387 -19.58 4.11 -13.66
C ILE A 387 -20.69 4.29 -12.61
N GLY A 388 -20.41 4.90 -11.46
CA GLY A 388 -21.39 5.14 -10.39
C GLY A 388 -22.60 5.93 -10.89
N GLN A 389 -22.36 7.03 -11.60
CA GLN A 389 -23.40 7.85 -12.20
C GLN A 389 -24.16 7.11 -13.33
N CYS A 390 -23.52 6.19 -14.05
CA CYS A 390 -24.20 5.31 -15.01
C CYS A 390 -25.12 4.30 -14.30
N LEU A 391 -24.65 3.64 -13.24
CA LEU A 391 -25.45 2.71 -12.43
C LEU A 391 -26.69 3.38 -11.82
N LYS A 392 -26.56 4.62 -11.36
CA LYS A 392 -27.69 5.45 -10.90
C LYS A 392 -28.77 5.60 -11.99
N ARG A 393 -28.39 6.04 -13.20
CA ARG A 393 -29.31 6.11 -14.36
C ARG A 393 -29.92 4.74 -14.71
N CYS A 394 -29.13 3.66 -14.65
CA CYS A 394 -29.64 2.30 -14.91
C CYS A 394 -30.71 1.87 -13.89
N ARG A 395 -30.57 2.27 -12.62
CA ARG A 395 -31.54 2.03 -11.55
C ARG A 395 -32.84 2.82 -11.77
N GLU A 396 -32.72 4.09 -12.17
CA GLU A 396 -33.85 4.97 -12.53
C GLU A 396 -34.62 4.44 -13.76
N GLU A 397 -33.89 4.02 -14.80
CA GLU A 397 -34.43 3.37 -16.01
C GLU A 397 -34.93 1.93 -15.76
N ARG A 398 -34.67 1.37 -14.57
CA ARG A 398 -35.06 0.02 -14.12
C ARG A 398 -34.53 -1.12 -14.99
N LEU A 399 -33.31 -0.98 -15.50
CA LEU A 399 -32.66 -1.96 -16.36
C LEU A 399 -32.30 -3.25 -15.61
N ASN A 400 -32.28 -4.38 -16.31
CA ASN A 400 -31.74 -5.66 -15.82
C ASN A 400 -30.20 -5.66 -15.87
N ARG A 401 -29.56 -6.72 -15.35
CA ARG A 401 -28.08 -6.88 -15.33
C ARG A 401 -27.44 -6.70 -16.71
N VAL A 402 -28.01 -7.33 -17.74
CA VAL A 402 -27.43 -7.41 -19.09
C VAL A 402 -27.55 -6.07 -19.84
N ASP A 403 -28.66 -5.36 -19.68
CA ASP A 403 -28.82 -4.04 -20.30
C ASP A 403 -28.11 -2.94 -19.51
N THR A 404 -27.94 -3.10 -18.19
CA THR A 404 -27.02 -2.28 -17.38
C THR A 404 -25.58 -2.42 -17.86
N LEU A 405 -25.11 -3.65 -18.08
CA LEU A 405 -23.76 -3.91 -18.64
C LEU A 405 -23.60 -3.37 -20.07
N PHE A 406 -24.65 -3.45 -20.91
CA PHE A 406 -24.64 -2.87 -22.25
C PHE A 406 -24.59 -1.35 -22.24
N LYS A 407 -25.33 -0.70 -21.33
CA LYS A 407 -25.30 0.75 -21.15
C LYS A 407 -23.95 1.22 -20.59
N LEU A 408 -23.33 0.47 -19.68
CA LEU A 408 -21.97 0.73 -19.19
C LEU A 408 -20.94 0.71 -20.34
N CYS A 409 -20.93 -0.29 -21.22
CA CYS A 409 -19.95 -0.36 -22.32
C CYS A 409 -20.27 0.48 -23.56
N THR A 410 -21.39 1.20 -23.57
CA THR A 410 -21.77 2.13 -24.66
C THR A 410 -21.83 3.60 -24.23
N GLU A 411 -22.15 3.91 -22.96
CA GLU A 411 -22.12 5.28 -22.41
C GLU A 411 -20.79 5.65 -21.72
N VAL A 412 -20.04 4.68 -21.16
CA VAL A 412 -18.80 4.96 -20.41
C VAL A 412 -17.56 4.47 -21.17
N THR A 413 -16.70 5.41 -21.56
CA THR A 413 -15.42 5.11 -22.21
C THR A 413 -14.48 4.36 -21.26
N GLY A 414 -13.84 3.29 -21.74
CA GLY A 414 -12.93 2.45 -20.95
C GLY A 414 -13.52 1.15 -20.43
N ILE A 415 -14.81 0.87 -20.67
CA ILE A 415 -15.46 -0.33 -20.15
C ILE A 415 -15.43 -1.49 -21.16
N TYR A 416 -14.80 -2.60 -20.76
CA TYR A 416 -14.83 -3.89 -21.48
C TYR A 416 -15.80 -4.85 -20.78
N VAL A 417 -16.72 -5.48 -21.52
CA VAL A 417 -17.73 -6.42 -20.97
C VAL A 417 -17.57 -7.79 -21.63
N PRO A 418 -16.95 -8.79 -20.96
CA PRO A 418 -16.63 -10.09 -21.56
C PRO A 418 -17.80 -10.84 -22.20
N MET A 419 -19.00 -10.75 -21.62
CA MET A 419 -20.17 -11.48 -22.13
C MET A 419 -20.63 -11.03 -23.54
N PHE A 420 -20.14 -9.90 -24.04
CA PHE A 420 -20.42 -9.41 -25.39
C PHE A 420 -19.30 -9.66 -26.40
N TYR A 421 -18.27 -10.45 -26.07
CA TYR A 421 -17.18 -10.81 -26.99
C TYR A 421 -16.90 -12.31 -26.97
N ASP A 422 -16.69 -12.93 -28.13
CA ASP A 422 -16.41 -14.37 -28.24
C ASP A 422 -15.18 -14.68 -29.11
N GLN A 423 -14.58 -15.86 -28.91
CA GLN A 423 -13.40 -16.32 -29.63
C GLN A 423 -13.78 -16.90 -31.00
N ALA A 424 -13.42 -16.19 -32.07
CA ALA A 424 -13.61 -16.72 -33.43
C ALA A 424 -12.68 -17.94 -33.67
N PRO A 425 -13.20 -19.11 -34.11
CA PRO A 425 -12.39 -20.30 -34.33
C PRO A 425 -11.22 -20.06 -35.29
N GLY A 426 -10.01 -20.45 -34.87
CA GLY A 426 -8.76 -20.28 -35.63
C GLY A 426 -7.98 -18.99 -35.35
N TRP A 427 -8.54 -18.03 -34.63
CA TRP A 427 -7.95 -16.69 -34.44
C TRP A 427 -7.06 -16.54 -33.19
N GLY A 428 -6.31 -17.58 -32.82
CA GLY A 428 -5.25 -17.47 -31.80
C GLY A 428 -5.68 -17.10 -30.36
N GLY A 429 -6.98 -17.16 -30.05
CA GLY A 429 -7.53 -16.70 -28.76
C GLY A 429 -7.95 -15.22 -28.75
N ALA A 430 -7.86 -14.51 -29.88
CA ALA A 430 -8.45 -13.19 -30.06
C ALA A 430 -9.99 -13.24 -30.04
N VAL A 431 -10.58 -12.11 -29.64
CA VAL A 431 -12.02 -11.98 -29.37
C VAL A 431 -12.64 -10.81 -30.14
N PHE A 432 -13.92 -10.95 -30.48
CA PHE A 432 -14.66 -10.01 -31.32
C PHE A 432 -16.07 -9.77 -30.75
N PRO A 433 -16.64 -8.56 -30.88
CA PRO A 433 -17.96 -8.26 -30.33
C PRO A 433 -19.07 -9.08 -31.02
N ILE A 434 -20.00 -9.60 -30.23
CA ILE A 434 -21.15 -10.41 -30.68
C ILE A 434 -22.51 -9.68 -30.56
N ARG A 435 -22.53 -8.44 -30.07
CA ARG A 435 -23.71 -7.57 -29.94
C ARG A 435 -23.46 -6.24 -30.67
N GLU A 436 -24.43 -5.79 -31.46
CA GLU A 436 -24.35 -4.50 -32.16
C GLU A 436 -24.25 -3.33 -31.16
N GLY A 437 -23.49 -2.29 -31.51
CA GLY A 437 -23.20 -1.14 -30.66
C GLY A 437 -22.04 -1.34 -29.66
N VAL A 438 -21.62 -2.57 -29.38
CA VAL A 438 -20.46 -2.85 -28.51
C VAL A 438 -19.15 -2.48 -29.24
N PRO A 439 -18.19 -1.79 -28.59
CA PRO A 439 -16.95 -1.36 -29.25
C PRO A 439 -16.12 -2.51 -29.85
N GLU A 440 -15.68 -2.39 -31.10
CA GLU A 440 -14.73 -3.36 -31.69
C GLU A 440 -13.38 -3.35 -30.96
N ARG A 441 -12.94 -2.16 -30.53
CA ARG A 441 -11.75 -1.98 -29.69
C ARG A 441 -12.04 -1.01 -28.56
N VAL A 442 -11.88 -1.45 -27.31
CA VAL A 442 -12.17 -0.64 -26.12
C VAL A 442 -11.09 0.41 -25.92
N LEU A 443 -11.49 1.69 -25.99
CA LEU A 443 -10.61 2.83 -25.77
C LEU A 443 -10.29 2.98 -24.28
N ARG A 444 -9.02 2.83 -23.88
CA ARG A 444 -8.62 3.01 -22.48
C ARG A 444 -8.78 4.46 -22.03
N ARG A 445 -9.05 4.68 -20.75
CA ARG A 445 -9.06 6.03 -20.15
C ARG A 445 -7.66 6.57 -19.86
N VAL A 446 -7.60 7.89 -19.84
CA VAL A 446 -6.44 8.73 -19.50
C VAL A 446 -6.98 9.86 -18.62
N SER A 447 -6.42 10.02 -17.42
CA SER A 447 -6.79 11.05 -16.46
C SER A 447 -5.56 11.87 -16.08
N THR A 448 -5.76 13.12 -15.64
CA THR A 448 -4.67 13.92 -15.08
C THR A 448 -4.46 13.51 -13.62
N PRO A 449 -3.24 13.15 -13.17
CA PRO A 449 -3.00 12.81 -11.77
C PRO A 449 -3.30 14.00 -10.84
N ASP A 450 -4.12 13.76 -9.81
CA ASP A 450 -4.41 14.71 -8.72
C ASP A 450 -3.66 14.31 -7.44
N PRO A 451 -2.61 15.06 -7.04
CA PRO A 451 -1.93 14.87 -5.76
C PRO A 451 -2.85 14.88 -4.54
N SER A 452 -3.90 15.70 -4.52
CA SER A 452 -4.75 15.90 -3.33
C SER A 452 -5.61 14.67 -2.99
N ALA A 453 -5.89 13.82 -3.98
CA ALA A 453 -6.62 12.57 -3.78
C ALA A 453 -5.76 11.45 -3.17
N GLN A 454 -4.44 11.62 -3.08
CA GLN A 454 -3.48 10.53 -2.88
C GLN A 454 -3.08 10.28 -1.42
N PHE A 455 -3.45 11.18 -0.50
CA PHE A 455 -3.01 11.14 0.89
C PHE A 455 -4.15 11.33 1.92
N THR A 456 -5.40 11.07 1.55
CA THR A 456 -6.57 11.22 2.44
C THR A 456 -6.54 10.33 3.67
N LEU A 457 -5.89 9.16 3.62
CA LEU A 457 -5.91 8.15 4.68
C LEU A 457 -4.59 8.07 5.46
N GLN A 458 -4.68 8.09 6.80
CA GLN A 458 -3.59 7.71 7.69
C GLN A 458 -3.85 6.33 8.32
N PRO A 459 -3.08 5.27 7.94
CA PRO A 459 -3.31 3.91 8.44
C PRO A 459 -2.88 3.75 9.90
N TYR A 460 -3.60 2.99 10.73
CA TYR A 460 -3.13 2.70 12.10
C TYR A 460 -1.88 1.80 12.11
N LEU A 461 -1.75 0.93 11.11
CA LEU A 461 -0.64 0.00 10.93
C LEU A 461 0.47 0.58 10.05
N PRO A 462 1.72 0.08 10.16
CA PRO A 462 2.78 0.41 9.21
C PRO A 462 2.49 -0.21 7.84
N ALA A 463 2.16 0.61 6.86
CA ALA A 463 2.14 0.20 5.45
C ALA A 463 3.51 -0.31 5.00
N VAL A 464 3.56 -1.13 3.94
CA VAL A 464 4.82 -1.57 3.30
C VAL A 464 5.70 -0.38 2.91
N HIS A 465 5.09 0.77 2.61
CA HIS A 465 5.72 2.08 2.45
C HIS A 465 5.09 3.12 3.40
N ASP A 466 5.34 2.99 4.71
CA ASP A 466 4.92 3.91 5.79
C ASP A 466 5.56 5.32 5.65
N ARG A 467 5.06 6.11 4.69
CA ARG A 467 5.44 7.49 4.36
C ARG A 467 4.42 8.15 3.45
N LEU A 468 4.31 9.47 3.48
CA LEU A 468 3.52 10.22 2.50
C LEU A 468 4.06 9.93 1.09
N THR A 469 3.18 9.70 0.11
CA THR A 469 3.61 9.46 -1.28
C THR A 469 2.74 10.28 -2.24
N VAL A 470 3.37 11.09 -3.09
CA VAL A 470 2.72 12.02 -4.02
C VAL A 470 3.23 11.77 -5.45
N GLU A 471 2.33 11.53 -6.39
CA GLU A 471 2.62 11.40 -7.82
C GLU A 471 3.03 12.76 -8.41
N ILE A 472 4.16 12.79 -9.13
CA ILE A 472 4.69 14.01 -9.79
C ILE A 472 4.59 13.95 -11.31
N ARG A 473 4.47 12.73 -11.85
CA ARG A 473 4.25 12.46 -13.27
C ARG A 473 3.59 11.10 -13.42
N ARG A 474 2.46 11.08 -14.14
CA ARG A 474 1.90 9.85 -14.69
C ARG A 474 2.57 9.49 -16.01
N GLY A 475 2.84 8.20 -16.21
CA GLY A 475 3.47 7.69 -17.41
C GLY A 475 4.95 8.05 -17.58
N CYS A 476 5.47 7.78 -18.79
CA CYS A 476 6.90 7.92 -19.09
C CYS A 476 7.13 8.23 -20.57
N THR A 477 7.94 9.24 -20.84
CA THR A 477 8.33 9.70 -22.19
C THR A 477 9.27 8.72 -22.90
N ARG A 478 9.96 7.87 -22.14
CA ARG A 478 11.11 7.07 -22.59
C ARG A 478 10.67 5.80 -23.32
N GLY A 479 11.39 5.45 -24.38
CA GLY A 479 11.06 4.33 -25.27
C GLY A 479 11.53 2.93 -24.85
N CYS A 480 11.58 2.61 -23.55
CA CYS A 480 12.08 1.33 -23.04
C CYS A 480 11.24 0.14 -23.53
N ARG A 481 11.79 -0.71 -24.41
CA ARG A 481 11.04 -1.73 -25.19
C ARG A 481 10.45 -2.90 -24.39
N PHE A 482 10.89 -3.07 -23.16
CA PHE A 482 10.42 -4.06 -22.19
C PHE A 482 9.37 -3.51 -21.21
N CYS A 483 9.17 -2.19 -21.16
CA CYS A 483 8.46 -1.54 -20.06
C CYS A 483 6.97 -1.39 -20.38
N GLN A 484 6.17 -2.39 -20.02
CA GLN A 484 4.71 -2.37 -20.19
C GLN A 484 4.05 -1.12 -19.57
N PRO A 485 4.34 -0.71 -18.31
CA PRO A 485 3.79 0.55 -17.77
C PRO A 485 4.14 1.76 -18.63
N GLY A 486 5.38 1.83 -19.14
CA GLY A 486 5.85 2.89 -20.03
C GLY A 486 5.24 2.88 -21.43
N MET A 487 4.41 1.88 -21.78
CA MET A 487 3.57 1.86 -22.98
C MET A 487 2.10 2.13 -22.63
N LEU A 488 1.55 1.42 -21.63
CA LEU A 488 0.12 1.48 -21.25
C LEU A 488 -0.33 2.84 -20.70
N THR A 489 0.56 3.62 -20.08
CA THR A 489 0.19 4.85 -19.35
C THR A 489 0.47 6.14 -20.11
N ARG A 490 0.90 6.05 -21.38
CA ARG A 490 1.18 7.21 -22.26
C ARG A 490 -0.09 8.04 -22.54
N PRO A 491 0.02 9.31 -22.97
CA PRO A 491 1.22 10.15 -23.02
C PRO A 491 1.77 10.43 -21.62
N ALA A 492 2.98 10.98 -21.48
CA ALA A 492 3.48 11.41 -20.17
C ALA A 492 2.71 12.66 -19.69
N ARG A 493 2.33 12.69 -18.42
CA ARG A 493 1.53 13.78 -17.82
C ARG A 493 2.19 14.28 -16.54
N ASP A 494 2.91 15.39 -16.64
CA ASP A 494 3.49 16.09 -15.48
C ASP A 494 2.40 16.75 -14.62
N VAL A 495 2.60 16.68 -13.31
CA VAL A 495 1.87 17.52 -12.35
C VAL A 495 2.52 18.91 -12.32
N GLU A 496 1.71 19.94 -12.12
CA GLU A 496 2.17 21.32 -11.98
C GLU A 496 2.99 21.51 -10.67
N PRO A 497 4.12 22.26 -10.68
CA PRO A 497 5.05 22.29 -9.55
C PRO A 497 4.46 22.71 -8.20
N GLU A 498 3.65 23.76 -8.15
CA GLU A 498 3.08 24.25 -6.89
C GLU A 498 2.08 23.23 -6.33
N LYS A 499 1.23 22.60 -7.17
CA LYS A 499 0.39 21.47 -6.73
C LYS A 499 1.19 20.34 -6.05
N VAL A 500 2.39 20.01 -6.54
CA VAL A 500 3.25 19.01 -5.86
C VAL A 500 3.76 19.53 -4.52
N ILE A 501 4.16 20.80 -4.44
CA ILE A 501 4.70 21.41 -3.23
C ILE A 501 3.61 21.52 -2.15
N SER A 502 2.45 22.08 -2.49
CA SER A 502 1.27 22.19 -1.61
C SER A 502 0.81 20.82 -1.11
N ALA A 503 0.63 19.84 -2.01
CA ALA A 503 0.21 18.49 -1.62
C ALA A 503 1.17 17.78 -0.65
N VAL A 504 2.48 18.00 -0.79
CA VAL A 504 3.45 17.48 0.17
C VAL A 504 3.42 18.26 1.48
N GLU A 505 3.29 19.59 1.42
CA GLU A 505 3.26 20.47 2.59
C GLU A 505 2.00 20.25 3.46
N GLU A 506 0.84 20.13 2.83
CA GLU A 506 -0.44 19.77 3.43
C GLU A 506 -0.39 18.33 3.97
N GLY A 507 -0.09 17.35 3.11
CA GLY A 507 -0.11 15.93 3.48
C GLY A 507 0.90 15.55 4.58
N VAL A 508 2.04 16.25 4.69
CA VAL A 508 2.98 16.06 5.80
C VAL A 508 2.37 16.50 7.13
N ARG A 509 1.69 17.65 7.15
CA ARG A 509 1.15 18.27 8.37
C ARG A 509 -0.17 17.62 8.78
N GLU A 510 -1.08 17.39 7.85
CA GLU A 510 -2.37 16.73 8.10
C GLU A 510 -2.21 15.26 8.43
N MET A 511 -1.34 14.52 7.71
CA MET A 511 -1.11 13.09 7.97
C MET A 511 0.14 12.82 8.82
N GLY A 512 0.70 13.83 9.48
CA GLY A 512 1.70 13.70 10.56
C GLY A 512 2.98 12.91 10.21
N TYR A 513 3.35 12.86 8.94
CA TYR A 513 4.50 12.10 8.45
C TYR A 513 5.83 12.84 8.68
N ASN A 514 6.93 12.09 8.78
CA ASN A 514 8.32 12.59 8.80
C ASN A 514 9.15 12.13 7.60
N GLU A 515 8.61 11.24 6.77
CA GLU A 515 9.19 10.83 5.50
C GLU A 515 8.11 11.03 4.42
N PHE A 516 8.52 11.56 3.27
CA PHE A 516 7.68 11.64 2.07
C PHE A 516 8.44 11.11 0.86
N SER A 517 7.72 10.70 -0.18
CA SER A 517 8.28 10.20 -1.43
C SER A 517 7.55 10.79 -2.63
N LEU A 518 8.31 11.19 -3.64
CA LEU A 518 7.76 11.57 -4.95
C LEU A 518 7.70 10.34 -5.85
N LEU A 519 6.55 10.12 -6.49
CA LEU A 519 6.21 8.92 -7.26
C LEU A 519 6.10 9.23 -8.76
N SER A 520 6.80 8.42 -9.56
CA SER A 520 6.65 8.34 -11.01
C SER A 520 7.42 7.11 -11.54
N LEU A 521 7.13 6.67 -12.76
CA LEU A 521 7.92 5.66 -13.48
C LEU A 521 9.37 6.11 -13.71
N SER A 522 9.65 7.42 -13.74
CA SER A 522 11.01 7.96 -13.80
C SER A 522 11.07 9.37 -13.19
N CYS A 523 11.22 9.44 -11.86
CA CYS A 523 11.17 10.71 -11.13
C CYS A 523 12.21 11.73 -11.62
N SER A 524 13.42 11.29 -12.01
CA SER A 524 14.47 12.17 -12.52
C SER A 524 14.29 12.64 -13.97
N ASP A 525 13.21 12.21 -14.66
CA ASP A 525 12.78 12.81 -15.93
C ASP A 525 11.71 13.91 -15.74
N TYR A 526 11.19 14.14 -14.52
CA TYR A 526 10.40 15.32 -14.17
C TYR A 526 11.35 16.50 -13.96
N LEU A 527 11.39 17.43 -14.91
CA LEU A 527 12.46 18.44 -14.97
C LEU A 527 12.40 19.43 -13.80
N ALA A 528 11.22 19.67 -13.23
CA ALA A 528 11.03 20.52 -12.06
C ALA A 528 11.47 19.86 -10.73
N LEU A 529 11.83 18.57 -10.70
CA LEU A 529 12.26 17.85 -9.49
C LEU A 529 13.32 18.59 -8.65
N PRO A 530 14.37 19.20 -9.23
CA PRO A 530 15.37 19.92 -8.43
C PRO A 530 14.80 21.14 -7.71
N SER A 531 13.95 21.92 -8.38
CA SER A 531 13.35 23.14 -7.83
C SER A 531 12.27 22.81 -6.80
N VAL A 532 11.36 21.87 -7.13
CA VAL A 532 10.32 21.35 -6.22
C VAL A 532 10.94 20.71 -4.98
N GLY A 533 11.93 19.84 -5.14
CA GLY A 533 12.57 19.15 -4.02
C GLY A 533 13.40 20.06 -3.12
N LEU A 534 13.87 21.20 -3.63
CA LEU A 534 14.55 22.22 -2.84
C LEU A 534 13.57 23.18 -2.15
N GLU A 535 12.48 23.54 -2.81
CA GLU A 535 11.42 24.38 -2.24
C GLU A 535 10.68 23.67 -1.09
N ILE A 536 10.30 22.40 -1.26
CA ILE A 536 9.75 21.58 -0.16
C ILE A 536 10.73 21.52 1.02
N LYS A 537 12.05 21.42 0.74
CA LYS A 537 13.07 21.45 1.80
C LYS A 537 13.16 22.80 2.51
N ASN A 538 12.93 23.91 1.82
CA ASN A 538 12.89 25.25 2.42
C ASN A 538 11.62 25.44 3.27
N ARG A 539 10.44 25.05 2.77
CA ARG A 539 9.17 25.21 3.50
C ARG A 539 9.08 24.32 4.74
N LEU A 540 9.49 23.05 4.63
CA LEU A 540 9.51 22.09 5.74
C LEU A 540 10.82 22.13 6.57
N LYS A 541 11.65 23.17 6.42
CA LYS A 541 13.03 23.19 6.95
C LYS A 541 13.14 23.04 8.47
N ASN A 542 12.07 23.34 9.21
CA ASN A 542 12.03 23.26 10.69
C ASN A 542 11.32 21.99 11.21
N GLU A 543 10.73 21.18 10.32
CA GLU A 543 9.81 20.09 10.71
C GLU A 543 10.52 18.70 10.79
N ASN A 544 11.84 18.66 10.56
CA ASN A 544 12.68 17.45 10.55
C ASN A 544 12.15 16.35 9.59
N VAL A 545 11.60 16.78 8.45
CA VAL A 545 11.03 15.92 7.41
C VAL A 545 12.12 15.47 6.42
N THR A 546 12.07 14.22 5.96
CA THR A 546 13.05 13.62 5.04
C THR A 546 12.41 13.25 3.71
N LEU A 547 13.01 13.66 2.59
CA LEU A 547 12.67 13.11 1.28
C LEU A 547 13.30 11.71 1.10
N SER A 548 12.45 10.73 0.88
CA SER A 548 12.79 9.47 0.22
C SER A 548 12.56 9.60 -1.30
N LEU A 549 13.33 8.88 -2.11
CA LEU A 549 13.00 8.69 -3.52
C LEU A 549 13.20 7.22 -3.91
N PRO A 550 12.36 6.68 -4.82
CA PRO A 550 12.49 5.32 -5.34
C PRO A 550 13.72 5.17 -6.26
N SER A 551 13.80 4.04 -6.99
CA SER A 551 14.92 3.77 -7.91
C SER A 551 15.09 4.88 -8.95
N GLN A 552 16.31 5.41 -9.07
CA GLN A 552 16.59 6.58 -9.91
C GLN A 552 17.15 6.22 -11.28
N ARG A 553 16.85 7.05 -12.28
CA ARG A 553 17.51 7.02 -13.59
C ARG A 553 18.89 7.69 -13.47
N VAL A 554 19.93 6.94 -13.83
CA VAL A 554 21.34 7.26 -13.62
C VAL A 554 21.86 8.42 -14.46
N ASP A 555 21.40 8.50 -15.70
CA ASP A 555 21.74 9.52 -16.68
C ASP A 555 21.40 10.93 -16.14
N ARG A 556 20.28 11.05 -15.43
CA ARG A 556 19.79 12.28 -14.80
C ARG A 556 20.29 12.49 -13.36
N PHE A 557 21.04 11.56 -12.74
CA PHE A 557 21.48 11.71 -11.35
C PHE A 557 22.67 12.68 -11.24
N ASP A 558 22.42 13.85 -10.65
CA ASP A 558 23.38 14.95 -10.52
C ASP A 558 23.63 15.37 -9.06
N ASP A 559 24.40 16.43 -8.88
CA ASP A 559 24.71 16.98 -7.55
C ASP A 559 23.50 17.64 -6.87
N ASN A 560 22.53 18.20 -7.62
CA ASN A 560 21.32 18.78 -7.06
C ASN A 560 20.45 17.69 -6.43
N ILE A 561 20.16 16.62 -7.18
CA ILE A 561 19.42 15.45 -6.69
C ILE A 561 20.20 14.77 -5.54
N ALA A 562 21.54 14.71 -5.58
CA ALA A 562 22.36 14.17 -4.49
C ALA A 562 22.32 15.01 -3.20
N ASN A 563 22.02 16.30 -3.29
CA ASN A 563 21.81 17.19 -2.13
C ASN A 563 20.35 17.14 -1.62
N ILE A 564 19.37 16.97 -2.50
CA ILE A 564 17.95 16.85 -2.13
C ILE A 564 17.68 15.50 -1.46
N ILE A 565 18.19 14.37 -1.98
CA ILE A 565 18.20 13.05 -1.28
C ILE A 565 19.19 13.07 -0.08
N GLY A 566 19.93 14.17 0.12
CA GLY A 566 20.82 14.36 1.26
C GLY A 566 20.07 14.46 2.58
N GLY A 567 20.25 13.45 3.44
CA GLY A 567 19.84 13.40 4.84
C GLY A 567 20.84 12.59 5.67
N THR A 568 20.60 12.43 6.98
CA THR A 568 21.62 11.96 7.95
C THR A 568 22.01 10.47 7.86
N LYS A 569 21.46 9.70 6.90
CA LYS A 569 21.85 8.29 6.66
C LYS A 569 21.79 7.88 5.19
N LYS A 570 22.91 8.05 4.47
CA LYS A 570 23.10 7.57 3.09
C LYS A 570 23.31 6.04 3.04
N SER A 571 22.21 5.29 3.20
CA SER A 571 22.20 3.83 3.37
C SER A 571 22.58 3.05 2.10
N SER A 572 21.76 3.16 1.05
CA SER A 572 22.02 2.64 -0.29
C SER A 572 21.17 3.38 -1.31
N ILE A 573 21.74 3.80 -2.43
CA ILE A 573 20.98 4.32 -3.58
C ILE A 573 20.69 3.18 -4.57
N THR A 574 19.56 3.23 -5.27
CA THR A 574 19.16 2.23 -6.27
C THR A 574 19.19 2.83 -7.67
N PHE A 575 19.81 2.11 -8.60
CA PHE A 575 19.87 2.46 -10.01
C PHE A 575 19.48 1.25 -10.87
N ALA A 576 18.77 1.50 -11.96
CA ALA A 576 18.45 0.48 -12.97
C ALA A 576 19.27 0.75 -14.26
N PRO A 577 20.30 -0.07 -14.53
CA PRO A 577 20.96 -0.16 -15.84
C PRO A 577 20.38 -1.26 -16.76
N GLU A 578 19.62 -2.22 -16.20
CA GLU A 578 18.89 -3.32 -16.84
C GLU A 578 19.72 -4.36 -17.62
N ALA A 579 20.73 -3.96 -18.39
CA ALA A 579 21.54 -4.86 -19.21
C ALA A 579 23.05 -4.63 -19.04
N GLY A 580 23.81 -5.73 -19.10
CA GLY A 580 25.25 -5.78 -18.78
C GLY A 580 26.18 -5.12 -19.80
N THR A 581 25.73 -4.87 -21.03
CA THR A 581 26.53 -4.29 -22.12
C THR A 581 25.83 -3.08 -22.71
N GLN A 582 26.59 -2.22 -23.41
CA GLN A 582 26.02 -1.09 -24.15
C GLN A 582 25.05 -1.60 -25.23
N ARG A 583 25.52 -2.53 -26.08
CA ARG A 583 24.72 -3.19 -27.13
C ARG A 583 23.34 -3.63 -26.64
N LEU A 584 23.27 -4.34 -25.51
CA LEU A 584 21.98 -4.83 -25.01
C LEU A 584 21.13 -3.71 -24.37
N ARG A 585 21.74 -2.67 -23.78
CA ARG A 585 21.01 -1.44 -23.37
C ARG A 585 20.45 -0.66 -24.57
N ASP A 586 21.12 -0.68 -25.71
CA ASP A 586 20.67 -0.06 -26.96
C ASP A 586 19.51 -0.85 -27.59
N ILE A 587 19.62 -2.19 -27.60
CA ILE A 587 18.55 -3.11 -28.04
C ILE A 587 17.26 -2.89 -27.24
N ILE A 588 17.32 -2.83 -25.90
CA ILE A 588 16.14 -2.56 -25.06
C ILE A 588 15.69 -1.08 -25.05
N ASN A 589 16.42 -0.22 -25.76
CA ASN A 589 16.25 1.23 -25.83
C ASN A 589 16.20 1.91 -24.45
N LYS A 590 17.13 1.55 -23.55
CA LYS A 590 17.25 2.18 -22.23
C LYS A 590 17.73 3.64 -22.32
N GLY A 591 18.54 3.97 -23.33
CA GLY A 591 19.12 5.30 -23.52
C GLY A 591 20.07 5.69 -22.38
N LEU A 592 20.97 4.78 -22.00
CA LEU A 592 21.96 4.96 -20.94
C LEU A 592 23.33 4.46 -21.40
N THR A 593 24.35 5.31 -21.38
CA THR A 593 25.72 4.91 -21.75
C THR A 593 26.51 4.31 -20.58
N ASN A 594 27.66 3.68 -20.87
CA ASN A 594 28.62 3.29 -19.84
C ASN A 594 29.12 4.51 -19.06
N GLU A 595 29.49 5.58 -19.76
CA GLU A 595 30.09 6.80 -19.20
C GLU A 595 29.12 7.46 -18.19
N GLU A 596 27.83 7.46 -18.51
CA GLU A 596 26.77 7.93 -17.62
C GLU A 596 26.59 7.00 -16.40
N LEU A 597 26.64 5.68 -16.59
CA LEU A 597 26.61 4.70 -15.50
C LEU A 597 27.77 4.85 -14.53
N LEU A 598 28.99 5.08 -15.05
CA LEU A 598 30.13 5.41 -14.20
C LEU A 598 29.94 6.77 -13.52
N ARG A 599 29.47 7.80 -14.24
CA ARG A 599 29.19 9.14 -13.67
C ARG A 599 28.25 9.06 -12.47
N GLY A 600 27.04 8.52 -12.64
CA GLY A 600 26.03 8.46 -11.58
C GLY A 600 26.48 7.64 -10.36
N VAL A 601 27.11 6.48 -10.58
CA VAL A 601 27.64 5.63 -9.50
C VAL A 601 28.82 6.30 -8.78
N LYS A 602 29.72 6.98 -9.51
CA LYS A 602 30.87 7.68 -8.94
C LYS A 602 30.46 8.92 -8.16
N THR A 603 29.56 9.75 -8.68
CA THR A 603 29.00 10.90 -7.97
C THR A 603 28.31 10.45 -6.67
N ALA A 604 27.49 9.41 -6.71
CA ALA A 604 26.89 8.84 -5.50
C ALA A 604 27.95 8.34 -4.50
N PHE A 605 28.98 7.63 -4.98
CA PHE A 605 30.06 7.18 -4.12
C PHE A 605 30.80 8.35 -3.46
N GLU A 606 31.26 9.33 -4.25
CA GLU A 606 31.95 10.53 -3.79
C GLU A 606 31.10 11.31 -2.76
N ARG A 607 29.81 11.55 -3.06
CA ARG A 607 28.79 12.18 -2.17
C ARG A 607 28.40 11.35 -0.93
N GLY A 608 29.01 10.18 -0.71
CA GLY A 608 29.01 9.46 0.56
C GLY A 608 28.37 8.06 0.55
N TRP A 609 27.66 7.67 -0.50
CA TRP A 609 27.00 6.35 -0.57
C TRP A 609 28.03 5.22 -0.72
N SER A 610 28.18 4.37 0.30
CA SER A 610 29.11 3.22 0.28
C SER A 610 28.54 1.96 -0.37
N THR A 611 27.22 1.93 -0.58
CA THR A 611 26.47 0.79 -1.13
C THR A 611 25.54 1.28 -2.24
N VAL A 612 25.56 0.61 -3.39
CA VAL A 612 24.68 0.86 -4.53
C VAL A 612 23.90 -0.41 -4.84
N LYS A 613 22.59 -0.30 -5.04
CA LYS A 613 21.74 -1.37 -5.58
C LYS A 613 21.68 -1.22 -7.10
N LEU A 614 21.92 -2.28 -7.86
CA LEU A 614 21.77 -2.30 -9.32
C LEU A 614 20.78 -3.39 -9.74
N TYR A 615 19.84 -3.03 -10.62
CA TYR A 615 18.87 -3.97 -11.19
C TYR A 615 19.22 -4.34 -12.63
N PHE A 616 19.28 -5.65 -12.88
CA PHE A 616 19.54 -6.23 -14.20
C PHE A 616 18.48 -7.28 -14.54
N MET A 617 18.27 -7.50 -15.84
CA MET A 617 17.49 -8.61 -16.38
C MET A 617 18.41 -9.59 -17.11
N ILE A 618 17.93 -10.82 -17.26
CA ILE A 618 18.45 -11.83 -18.19
C ILE A 618 17.30 -12.37 -19.05
N GLY A 619 17.61 -12.95 -20.21
CA GLY A 619 16.62 -13.47 -21.16
C GLY A 619 16.10 -12.42 -22.14
N LEU A 620 16.81 -11.30 -22.32
CA LEU A 620 16.36 -10.23 -23.22
C LEU A 620 16.46 -10.63 -24.71
N PRO A 621 15.60 -10.08 -25.59
CA PRO A 621 15.69 -10.24 -27.04
C PRO A 621 17.11 -10.01 -27.59
N GLY A 622 17.63 -10.98 -28.34
CA GLY A 622 18.97 -10.90 -28.96
C GLY A 622 20.15 -10.87 -27.96
N GLU A 623 19.94 -11.23 -26.70
CA GLU A 623 20.98 -11.38 -25.66
C GLU A 623 21.94 -12.54 -25.97
N THR A 624 23.25 -12.32 -25.79
CA THR A 624 24.27 -13.36 -25.90
C THR A 624 24.89 -13.68 -24.54
N ASP A 625 25.58 -14.82 -24.44
CA ASP A 625 26.36 -15.20 -23.27
C ASP A 625 27.38 -14.13 -22.82
N ALA A 626 27.89 -13.32 -23.77
CA ALA A 626 28.79 -12.21 -23.46
C ALA A 626 28.07 -11.05 -22.77
N ASP A 627 26.80 -10.77 -23.10
CA ASP A 627 26.03 -9.70 -22.44
C ASP A 627 25.62 -10.10 -21.02
N VAL A 628 25.28 -11.38 -20.83
CA VAL A 628 25.02 -11.97 -19.50
C VAL A 628 26.27 -11.88 -18.63
N LEU A 629 27.43 -12.28 -19.12
CA LEU A 629 28.70 -12.14 -18.38
C LEU A 629 29.09 -10.66 -18.17
N GLY A 630 28.72 -9.77 -19.09
CA GLY A 630 28.88 -8.32 -19.02
C GLY A 630 28.26 -7.68 -17.77
N ILE A 631 27.24 -8.29 -17.17
CA ILE A 631 26.69 -7.86 -15.86
C ILE A 631 27.78 -7.95 -14.78
N ALA A 632 28.50 -9.08 -14.70
CA ALA A 632 29.56 -9.29 -13.73
C ALA A 632 30.82 -8.47 -14.06
N GLU A 633 31.05 -8.12 -15.32
CA GLU A 633 32.15 -7.26 -15.76
C GLU A 633 31.90 -5.79 -15.45
N THR A 634 30.69 -5.30 -15.70
CA THR A 634 30.21 -3.97 -15.27
C THR A 634 30.43 -3.77 -13.76
N VAL A 635 30.11 -4.78 -12.94
CA VAL A 635 30.34 -4.71 -11.48
C VAL A 635 31.82 -4.65 -11.11
N LYS A 636 32.70 -5.45 -11.75
CA LYS A 636 34.16 -5.37 -11.56
C LYS A 636 34.70 -3.99 -11.93
N TRP A 637 34.22 -3.44 -13.04
CA TRP A 637 34.65 -2.15 -13.56
C TRP A 637 34.20 -0.98 -12.67
N LEU A 638 32.91 -0.91 -12.30
CA LEU A 638 32.42 0.09 -11.36
C LEU A 638 33.16 0.02 -10.01
N GLN A 639 33.43 -1.18 -9.49
CA GLN A 639 34.28 -1.36 -8.31
C GLN A 639 35.72 -0.86 -8.56
N LYS A 640 36.35 -1.16 -9.69
CA LYS A 640 37.72 -0.72 -10.04
C LYS A 640 37.84 0.80 -10.12
N GLU A 641 36.89 1.49 -10.75
CA GLU A 641 36.95 2.95 -10.94
C GLU A 641 36.50 3.75 -9.71
N CYS A 642 35.68 3.18 -8.82
CA CYS A 642 35.23 3.85 -7.59
C CYS A 642 36.06 3.49 -6.35
N ASP A 643 36.72 2.33 -6.29
CA ASP A 643 37.46 1.89 -5.09
C ASP A 643 38.60 2.85 -4.74
N THR A 644 38.63 3.31 -3.49
CA THR A 644 39.80 4.05 -2.95
C THR A 644 40.61 3.17 -1.99
N ARG A 645 41.68 3.74 -1.42
CA ARG A 645 42.43 3.12 -0.30
C ARG A 645 41.62 3.13 1.02
N LYS A 646 40.71 4.08 1.23
CA LYS A 646 39.96 4.28 2.50
C LYS A 646 38.53 3.72 2.48
N ARG A 647 37.84 3.76 1.34
CA ARG A 647 36.44 3.34 1.17
C ARG A 647 36.29 2.43 -0.05
N LYS A 648 35.38 1.46 0.05
CA LYS A 648 35.10 0.42 -0.94
C LYS A 648 33.64 0.47 -1.41
N LEU A 649 33.39 0.23 -2.69
CA LEU A 649 32.04 0.19 -3.25
C LEU A 649 31.42 -1.19 -3.04
N LYS A 650 30.34 -1.26 -2.26
CA LYS A 650 29.50 -2.45 -2.15
C LYS A 650 28.39 -2.40 -3.19
N VAL A 651 28.17 -3.52 -3.88
CA VAL A 651 27.12 -3.63 -4.91
C VAL A 651 26.08 -4.67 -4.48
N HIS A 652 24.80 -4.30 -4.49
CA HIS A 652 23.69 -5.20 -4.22
C HIS A 652 22.90 -5.40 -5.52
N LEU A 653 23.01 -6.57 -6.13
CA LEU A 653 22.34 -6.91 -7.39
C LEU A 653 20.99 -7.58 -7.11
N THR A 654 19.98 -7.17 -7.87
CA THR A 654 18.82 -8.02 -8.16
C THR A 654 18.87 -8.35 -9.65
N ILE A 655 18.84 -9.65 -9.97
CA ILE A 655 18.85 -10.15 -11.34
C ILE A 655 17.51 -10.85 -11.58
N SER A 656 16.63 -10.15 -12.30
CA SER A 656 15.31 -10.65 -12.70
C SER A 656 15.39 -11.44 -13.99
N ASN A 657 14.43 -12.32 -14.21
CA ASN A 657 14.19 -12.92 -15.52
C ASN A 657 13.32 -11.93 -16.33
N PHE A 658 13.52 -11.80 -17.64
CA PHE A 658 12.66 -10.97 -18.48
C PHE A 658 11.37 -11.72 -18.83
N THR A 659 10.24 -11.24 -18.29
CA THR A 659 8.89 -11.67 -18.66
C THR A 659 8.38 -10.78 -19.80
N PRO A 660 8.13 -11.31 -21.02
CA PRO A 660 7.45 -10.59 -22.10
C PRO A 660 6.05 -10.11 -21.68
N LYS A 661 5.60 -8.95 -22.19
CA LYS A 661 4.29 -8.38 -21.79
C LYS A 661 3.50 -7.80 -22.98
N PRO A 662 2.15 -7.88 -22.96
CA PRO A 662 1.25 -7.25 -23.93
C PRO A 662 1.55 -5.78 -24.20
N HIS A 663 1.26 -5.34 -25.43
CA HIS A 663 1.45 -3.96 -25.92
C HIS A 663 2.90 -3.42 -25.83
N THR A 664 3.90 -4.30 -25.71
CA THR A 664 5.33 -3.95 -25.82
C THR A 664 5.92 -4.44 -27.15
N PRO A 665 6.97 -3.78 -27.69
CA PRO A 665 7.69 -4.29 -28.86
C PRO A 665 8.22 -5.73 -28.68
N PHE A 666 8.42 -6.16 -27.43
CA PHE A 666 8.90 -7.49 -27.08
C PHE A 666 7.79 -8.50 -26.75
N GLN A 667 6.52 -8.21 -27.06
CA GLN A 667 5.40 -9.14 -26.82
C GLN A 667 5.48 -10.46 -27.62
N TRP A 668 6.32 -10.51 -28.65
CA TRP A 668 6.63 -11.69 -29.49
C TRP A 668 8.00 -12.32 -29.19
N HIS A 669 8.43 -12.24 -27.93
CA HIS A 669 9.63 -12.92 -27.41
C HIS A 669 9.22 -14.05 -26.46
N THR A 670 10.10 -15.03 -26.21
CA THR A 670 9.96 -16.04 -25.15
C THR A 670 11.36 -16.50 -24.71
N VAL A 671 11.49 -17.04 -23.50
CA VAL A 671 12.72 -17.69 -23.00
C VAL A 671 12.34 -18.94 -22.23
N SER A 672 12.96 -20.07 -22.52
CA SER A 672 12.68 -21.30 -21.79
C SER A 672 13.28 -21.29 -20.38
N SER A 673 12.60 -21.94 -19.44
CA SER A 673 13.07 -22.21 -18.07
C SER A 673 14.51 -22.74 -18.02
N SER A 674 14.90 -23.55 -19.02
CA SER A 674 16.25 -24.11 -19.14
C SER A 674 17.35 -23.08 -19.44
N ASP A 675 17.07 -22.05 -20.24
CA ASP A 675 18.04 -21.00 -20.58
C ASP A 675 18.18 -19.98 -19.45
N PHE A 676 17.09 -19.65 -18.74
CA PHE A 676 17.20 -18.91 -17.48
C PHE A 676 18.09 -19.63 -16.47
N GLU A 677 17.89 -20.93 -16.25
CA GLU A 677 18.69 -21.72 -15.31
C GLU A 677 20.17 -21.80 -15.76
N ARG A 678 20.43 -21.93 -17.08
CA ARG A 678 21.77 -21.84 -17.69
C ARG A 678 22.44 -20.48 -17.44
N LYS A 679 21.75 -19.37 -17.73
CA LYS A 679 22.27 -18.00 -17.56
C LYS A 679 22.50 -17.63 -16.09
N GLN A 680 21.58 -18.00 -15.20
CA GLN A 680 21.79 -17.88 -13.76
C GLN A 680 22.99 -18.72 -13.30
N ARG A 681 23.19 -19.93 -13.82
CA ARG A 681 24.34 -20.79 -13.50
C ARG A 681 25.67 -20.18 -13.96
N MET A 682 25.70 -19.47 -15.10
CA MET A 682 26.86 -18.70 -15.57
C MET A 682 27.17 -17.52 -14.63
N LEU A 683 26.17 -16.72 -14.28
CA LEU A 683 26.32 -15.60 -13.33
C LEU A 683 26.79 -16.08 -11.95
N LYS A 684 26.19 -17.15 -11.42
CA LYS A 684 26.58 -17.83 -10.17
C LYS A 684 28.01 -18.43 -10.23
N ARG A 685 28.64 -18.55 -11.41
CA ARG A 685 30.09 -18.84 -11.57
C ARG A 685 30.90 -17.54 -11.66
N ALA A 686 30.47 -16.56 -12.46
CA ALA A 686 31.16 -15.28 -12.64
C ALA A 686 31.33 -14.48 -11.34
N PHE A 687 30.29 -14.42 -10.49
CA PHE A 687 30.34 -13.70 -9.22
C PHE A 687 31.17 -14.38 -8.12
N ARG A 688 31.40 -15.70 -8.20
CA ARG A 688 32.31 -16.41 -7.29
C ARG A 688 33.77 -15.95 -7.43
N ASN A 689 34.11 -15.31 -8.55
CA ASN A 689 35.43 -14.75 -8.80
C ASN A 689 35.57 -13.28 -8.32
N LEU A 690 34.58 -12.74 -7.59
CA LEU A 690 34.68 -11.44 -6.93
C LEU A 690 35.20 -11.58 -5.48
N LYS A 691 35.65 -10.46 -4.90
CA LYS A 691 36.08 -10.41 -3.50
C LYS A 691 34.89 -10.72 -2.57
N PRO A 692 35.02 -11.63 -1.59
CA PRO A 692 33.97 -11.90 -0.62
C PRO A 692 33.44 -10.63 0.06
N GLY A 693 32.12 -10.52 0.22
CA GLY A 693 31.46 -9.37 0.85
C GLY A 693 31.46 -8.06 0.03
N SER A 694 32.05 -8.02 -1.17
CA SER A 694 32.00 -6.85 -2.06
C SER A 694 30.71 -6.75 -2.87
N CYS A 695 30.03 -7.88 -3.08
CA CYS A 695 28.78 -7.98 -3.81
C CYS A 695 27.78 -8.89 -3.09
N LYS A 696 26.50 -8.51 -3.04
CA LYS A 696 25.36 -9.41 -2.74
C LYS A 696 24.55 -9.57 -4.02
N VAL A 697 24.11 -10.79 -4.35
CA VAL A 697 23.32 -11.06 -5.57
C VAL A 697 22.05 -11.82 -5.20
N ASN A 698 20.90 -11.25 -5.53
CA ASN A 698 19.59 -11.91 -5.50
C ASN A 698 19.21 -12.32 -6.94
N TYR A 699 18.54 -13.46 -7.10
CA TYR A 699 18.02 -13.94 -8.40
C TYR A 699 16.54 -14.25 -8.25
N THR A 700 15.71 -13.87 -9.22
CA THR A 700 14.29 -14.26 -9.25
C THR A 700 14.15 -15.74 -9.65
N PRO A 701 13.34 -16.56 -8.96
CA PRO A 701 12.98 -17.91 -9.40
C PRO A 701 12.36 -17.90 -10.81
N PHE A 702 12.76 -18.83 -11.69
CA PHE A 702 12.27 -18.84 -13.07
C PHE A 702 10.81 -19.31 -13.19
N ARG A 703 10.34 -20.20 -12.30
CA ARG A 703 8.93 -20.67 -12.28
C ARG A 703 7.93 -19.50 -12.14
N ILE A 704 8.25 -18.49 -11.33
CA ILE A 704 7.43 -17.28 -11.16
C ILE A 704 7.28 -16.56 -12.51
N SER A 705 8.40 -16.26 -13.16
CA SER A 705 8.41 -15.53 -14.45
C SER A 705 7.79 -16.33 -15.60
N ALA A 706 7.88 -17.67 -15.58
CA ALA A 706 7.17 -18.53 -16.54
C ALA A 706 5.65 -18.45 -16.35
N MET A 707 5.15 -18.41 -15.11
CA MET A 707 3.72 -18.27 -14.81
C MET A 707 3.20 -16.84 -15.10
N GLU A 708 3.98 -15.81 -14.79
CA GLU A 708 3.68 -14.41 -15.18
C GLU A 708 3.57 -14.23 -16.70
N ASP A 709 4.34 -15.00 -17.49
CA ASP A 709 4.31 -14.99 -18.95
C ASP A 709 3.11 -15.75 -19.50
N PHE A 710 2.89 -16.98 -19.00
CA PHE A 710 1.77 -17.85 -19.36
C PHE A 710 0.42 -17.19 -19.11
N ILE A 711 0.23 -16.57 -17.94
CA ILE A 711 -0.99 -15.82 -17.60
C ILE A 711 -1.01 -14.49 -18.37
N GLY A 712 0.05 -13.69 -18.31
CA GLY A 712 0.06 -12.32 -18.86
C GLY A 712 -0.18 -12.26 -20.38
N ARG A 713 0.29 -13.25 -21.14
CA ARG A 713 0.02 -13.41 -22.57
C ARG A 713 -1.00 -14.53 -22.86
N GLY A 714 -1.81 -14.88 -21.87
CA GLY A 714 -2.86 -15.87 -21.96
C GLY A 714 -4.09 -15.42 -22.75
N ASP A 715 -5.06 -16.33 -22.84
CA ASP A 715 -6.41 -16.10 -23.38
C ASP A 715 -7.44 -16.75 -22.44
N ARG A 716 -8.73 -16.53 -22.71
CA ARG A 716 -9.88 -16.98 -21.89
C ARG A 716 -9.85 -18.45 -21.44
N ARG A 717 -9.19 -19.33 -22.18
CA ARG A 717 -9.02 -20.75 -21.79
C ARG A 717 -8.26 -20.91 -20.46
N LEU A 718 -7.53 -19.89 -20.01
CA LEU A 718 -6.85 -19.89 -18.72
C LEU A 718 -7.79 -19.63 -17.52
N CYS A 719 -9.01 -19.12 -17.71
CA CYS A 719 -9.95 -18.97 -16.58
C CYS A 719 -10.27 -20.33 -15.94
N ALA A 720 -10.43 -21.38 -16.74
CA ALA A 720 -10.59 -22.75 -16.25
C ALA A 720 -9.36 -23.24 -15.45
N VAL A 721 -8.14 -22.93 -15.94
CA VAL A 721 -6.88 -23.27 -15.24
C VAL A 721 -6.79 -22.54 -13.91
N MET A 722 -7.08 -21.24 -13.88
CA MET A 722 -6.95 -20.40 -12.68
C MET A 722 -7.97 -20.78 -11.60
N LEU A 723 -9.23 -21.07 -12.00
CA LEU A 723 -10.22 -21.65 -11.11
C LEU A 723 -9.75 -23.01 -10.57
N LYS A 724 -9.16 -23.85 -11.43
CA LYS A 724 -8.68 -25.18 -11.02
C LYS A 724 -7.41 -25.14 -10.16
N ALA A 725 -6.56 -24.14 -10.35
CA ALA A 725 -5.40 -23.89 -9.50
C ALA A 725 -5.85 -23.49 -8.10
N TRP A 726 -6.81 -22.56 -8.01
CA TRP A 726 -7.43 -22.17 -6.74
C TRP A 726 -8.16 -23.33 -6.05
N GLU A 727 -8.92 -24.17 -6.76
CA GLU A 727 -9.50 -25.42 -6.23
C GLU A 727 -8.43 -26.41 -5.71
N ASN A 728 -7.24 -26.41 -6.33
CA ASN A 728 -6.09 -27.20 -5.89
C ASN A 728 -5.31 -26.53 -4.74
N GLY A 729 -5.76 -25.38 -4.21
CA GLY A 729 -5.15 -24.66 -3.10
C GLY A 729 -4.18 -23.54 -3.47
N ALA A 730 -4.04 -23.17 -4.75
CA ALA A 730 -3.21 -22.03 -5.15
C ALA A 730 -3.80 -20.72 -4.60
N GLN A 731 -3.05 -20.05 -3.74
CA GLN A 731 -3.37 -18.78 -3.10
C GLN A 731 -2.06 -18.10 -2.72
N ASN A 732 -2.01 -16.76 -2.76
CA ASN A 732 -0.82 -15.97 -2.44
C ASN A 732 0.42 -16.39 -3.27
N ASP A 733 0.23 -16.77 -4.54
CA ASP A 733 1.21 -17.45 -5.41
C ASP A 733 2.55 -16.68 -5.62
N ALA A 734 2.59 -15.38 -5.29
CA ALA A 734 3.79 -14.54 -5.32
C ALA A 734 4.62 -14.57 -4.02
N TRP A 735 4.14 -15.20 -2.95
CA TRP A 735 4.75 -15.17 -1.61
C TRP A 735 5.74 -16.32 -1.37
N TRP A 736 6.91 -15.97 -0.83
CA TRP A 736 8.13 -16.80 -0.82
C TRP A 736 8.09 -18.09 0.00
N GLU A 737 7.07 -18.29 0.83
CA GLU A 737 7.01 -19.41 1.77
C GLU A 737 6.15 -20.59 1.28
N GLY A 738 5.32 -20.39 0.24
CA GLY A 738 4.43 -21.41 -0.34
C GLY A 738 4.66 -21.72 -1.82
N THR A 739 5.67 -21.14 -2.48
CA THR A 739 5.79 -21.15 -3.95
C THR A 739 5.79 -22.54 -4.58
N ASP A 740 6.44 -23.55 -3.99
CA ASP A 740 6.51 -24.88 -4.59
C ASP A 740 5.18 -25.66 -4.47
N GLU A 741 4.36 -25.35 -3.46
CA GLU A 741 3.00 -25.89 -3.32
C GLU A 741 2.05 -25.21 -4.33
N ALA A 742 2.10 -23.88 -4.42
CA ALA A 742 1.38 -23.11 -5.43
C ALA A 742 1.69 -23.62 -6.86
N PHE A 743 2.97 -23.79 -7.22
CA PHE A 743 3.32 -24.34 -8.53
C PHE A 743 2.85 -25.79 -8.72
N ALA A 744 2.84 -26.65 -7.69
CA ALA A 744 2.29 -27.98 -7.82
C ALA A 744 0.77 -27.96 -8.10
N SER A 745 0.04 -27.05 -7.48
CA SER A 745 -1.40 -26.82 -7.72
C SER A 745 -1.68 -26.27 -9.12
N TRP A 746 -0.82 -25.38 -9.63
CA TRP A 746 -0.86 -24.88 -11.02
C TRP A 746 -0.46 -25.94 -12.06
N ASP A 747 0.64 -26.66 -11.86
CA ASP A 747 1.12 -27.74 -12.75
C ASP A 747 0.02 -28.79 -12.94
N LYS A 748 -0.64 -29.18 -11.84
CA LYS A 748 -1.81 -30.07 -11.86
C LYS A 748 -3.03 -29.43 -12.55
N ALA A 749 -3.34 -28.16 -12.27
CA ALA A 749 -4.48 -27.48 -12.88
C ALA A 749 -4.35 -27.34 -14.42
N ILE A 750 -3.13 -27.18 -14.91
CA ILE A 750 -2.79 -27.16 -16.34
C ILE A 750 -3.02 -28.55 -16.98
N GLU A 751 -2.71 -29.64 -16.26
CA GLU A 751 -2.99 -31.02 -16.68
C GLU A 751 -4.49 -31.36 -16.63
N ASP A 752 -5.16 -31.08 -15.51
CA ASP A 752 -6.62 -31.26 -15.32
C ASP A 752 -7.43 -30.51 -16.40
N SER A 753 -6.95 -29.33 -16.83
CA SER A 753 -7.57 -28.51 -17.90
C SER A 753 -7.20 -28.94 -19.33
N GLY A 754 -6.35 -29.96 -19.49
CA GLY A 754 -5.89 -30.41 -20.81
C GLY A 754 -5.01 -29.42 -21.58
N LEU A 755 -4.36 -28.47 -20.88
CA LEU A 755 -3.56 -27.39 -21.47
C LEU A 755 -2.03 -27.56 -21.30
N THR A 756 -1.56 -28.72 -20.82
CA THR A 756 -0.12 -29.07 -20.75
C THR A 756 0.62 -28.85 -22.08
N TRP A 757 -0.05 -29.06 -23.22
CA TRP A 757 0.52 -28.79 -24.54
C TRP A 757 0.72 -27.28 -24.81
N LYS A 758 -0.21 -26.44 -24.35
CA LYS A 758 -0.15 -24.97 -24.49
C LYS A 758 0.90 -24.40 -23.53
N TYR A 759 0.94 -24.89 -22.29
CA TYR A 759 1.97 -24.50 -21.33
C TYR A 759 3.38 -24.85 -21.84
N ARG A 760 3.58 -26.08 -22.35
CA ARG A 760 4.85 -26.47 -22.99
C ARG A 760 5.15 -25.63 -24.23
N GLN A 761 4.18 -25.32 -25.08
CA GLN A 761 4.39 -24.42 -26.22
C GLN A 761 4.88 -23.02 -25.77
N VAL A 762 4.34 -22.48 -24.67
CA VAL A 762 4.84 -21.22 -24.08
C VAL A 762 6.25 -21.39 -23.46
N GLU A 763 6.58 -22.51 -22.80
CA GLU A 763 7.95 -22.75 -22.31
C GLU A 763 8.97 -23.03 -23.43
N ASP A 764 8.55 -23.67 -24.53
CA ASP A 764 9.40 -24.11 -25.65
C ASP A 764 9.62 -23.02 -26.72
N GLY A 765 8.90 -21.90 -26.68
CA GLY A 765 9.13 -20.76 -27.59
C GLY A 765 8.06 -20.45 -28.64
N GLU A 766 6.79 -20.82 -28.46
CA GLU A 766 5.70 -20.61 -29.45
C GLU A 766 5.66 -19.18 -30.03
N TRP A 767 5.78 -18.18 -29.16
CA TRP A 767 5.73 -16.77 -29.54
C TRP A 767 7.01 -16.25 -30.19
N ASP A 768 8.14 -16.97 -30.08
CA ASP A 768 9.43 -16.48 -30.55
C ASP A 768 9.47 -16.41 -32.08
N VAL A 769 9.66 -15.19 -32.59
CA VAL A 769 9.90 -14.89 -34.00
C VAL A 769 11.36 -14.48 -34.27
N LEU A 770 12.17 -14.31 -33.22
CA LEU A 770 13.49 -13.70 -33.27
C LEU A 770 14.56 -14.62 -33.87
N GLU A 771 14.41 -15.94 -33.78
CA GLU A 771 15.36 -16.89 -34.39
C GLU A 771 15.52 -16.64 -35.91
N LYS A 772 14.41 -16.31 -36.60
CA LYS A 772 14.43 -15.90 -38.02
C LYS A 772 15.03 -14.51 -38.23
N LEU A 773 14.79 -13.58 -37.30
CA LEU A 773 15.22 -12.17 -37.40
C LEU A 773 16.70 -11.96 -37.05
N GLY A 774 17.31 -12.91 -36.31
CA GLY A 774 18.73 -12.92 -36.01
C GLY A 774 19.62 -13.46 -37.16
N ASP A 775 19.03 -14.12 -38.15
CA ASP A 775 19.70 -14.75 -39.29
C ASP A 775 20.44 -13.72 -40.16
N GLU A 776 21.73 -13.97 -40.44
CA GLU A 776 22.55 -13.11 -41.29
C GLU A 776 21.97 -12.94 -42.71
N ARG A 777 21.15 -13.89 -43.19
CA ARG A 777 20.45 -13.82 -44.48
C ARG A 777 19.39 -12.71 -44.55
N TYR A 778 18.86 -12.27 -43.41
CA TYR A 778 17.94 -11.13 -43.32
C TYR A 778 18.63 -9.84 -42.84
N ARG A 779 19.88 -9.92 -42.34
CA ARG A 779 20.67 -8.75 -41.94
C ARG A 779 21.33 -8.03 -43.12
N GLY A 780 20.47 -7.45 -43.96
CA GLY A 780 20.84 -6.30 -44.79
C GLY A 780 20.89 -6.55 -46.30
N GLN A 781 19.80 -6.21 -46.98
CA GLN A 781 19.87 -5.62 -48.34
C GLN A 781 19.44 -4.14 -48.36
N GLY A 782 19.33 -3.50 -47.19
CA GLY A 782 19.16 -2.05 -47.02
C GLY A 782 20.51 -1.32 -46.93
N GLY A 783 20.86 -0.54 -47.95
CA GLY A 783 22.15 0.15 -48.03
C GLY A 783 22.30 1.40 -47.14
N HIS A 784 23.47 1.54 -46.51
CA HIS A 784 24.08 2.76 -45.96
C HIS A 784 23.13 3.89 -45.48
N GLY A 785 22.67 3.79 -44.23
CA GLY A 785 22.37 4.98 -43.40
C GLY A 785 21.19 5.86 -43.83
N LYS A 786 20.32 5.40 -44.74
CA LYS A 786 19.04 6.05 -45.04
C LYS A 786 17.90 5.09 -44.72
N GLY A 787 17.22 5.35 -43.60
CA GLY A 787 16.24 4.44 -43.00
C GLY A 787 15.14 4.02 -43.97
N ARG A 788 15.25 2.79 -44.48
CA ARG A 788 14.23 2.13 -45.29
C ARG A 788 13.95 0.79 -44.62
N ILE A 789 12.82 0.72 -43.92
CA ILE A 789 12.39 -0.47 -43.16
C ILE A 789 12.44 -1.69 -44.07
N ASP A 790 13.12 -2.75 -43.65
CA ASP A 790 13.14 -3.99 -44.42
C ASP A 790 11.75 -4.64 -44.38
N ARG A 791 11.18 -4.85 -45.57
CA ARG A 791 9.82 -5.38 -45.71
C ARG A 791 9.72 -6.85 -45.31
N GLY A 792 10.84 -7.60 -45.24
CA GLY A 792 10.84 -8.98 -44.79
C GLY A 792 10.39 -9.15 -43.34
N VAL A 793 10.80 -8.24 -42.45
CA VAL A 793 10.42 -8.29 -41.02
C VAL A 793 8.93 -8.00 -40.85
N LEU A 794 8.39 -7.05 -41.62
CA LEU A 794 6.96 -6.74 -41.67
C LEU A 794 6.11 -7.80 -42.42
N GLN A 795 6.69 -8.93 -42.86
CA GLN A 795 6.02 -10.01 -43.59
C GLN A 795 6.00 -11.35 -42.85
N GLU A 796 6.55 -11.44 -41.63
CA GLU A 796 6.36 -12.63 -40.78
C GLU A 796 4.91 -12.67 -40.28
N GLU A 797 4.10 -13.54 -40.89
CA GLU A 797 2.65 -13.72 -40.66
C GLU A 797 2.25 -13.75 -39.17
N ARG A 798 3.11 -14.33 -38.30
CA ARG A 798 2.90 -14.39 -36.85
C ARG A 798 2.75 -13.02 -36.18
N LEU A 799 3.37 -11.97 -36.73
CA LEU A 799 3.26 -10.59 -36.21
C LEU A 799 1.91 -9.94 -36.54
N ASP A 800 1.22 -10.41 -37.59
CA ASP A 800 -0.09 -9.89 -38.02
C ASP A 800 -1.26 -10.59 -37.34
N ARG A 801 -1.11 -11.88 -36.98
CA ARG A 801 -2.12 -12.66 -36.25
C ARG A 801 -2.73 -11.86 -35.09
N PRO A 802 -4.07 -11.78 -35.01
CA PRO A 802 -4.74 -11.21 -33.84
C PRO A 802 -4.31 -11.88 -32.54
N LEU A 803 -4.11 -11.06 -31.52
CA LEU A 803 -3.70 -11.43 -30.17
C LEU A 803 -4.91 -11.30 -29.22
N PRO A 804 -4.96 -12.03 -28.10
CA PRO A 804 -6.07 -11.95 -27.13
C PRO A 804 -6.39 -10.50 -26.71
N TRP A 805 -5.36 -9.66 -26.56
CA TRP A 805 -5.45 -8.25 -26.14
C TRP A 805 -5.58 -7.22 -27.29
N ASP A 806 -5.64 -7.60 -28.57
CA ASP A 806 -5.74 -6.61 -29.67
C ASP A 806 -7.07 -5.82 -29.66
N HIS A 807 -8.10 -6.36 -29.00
CA HIS A 807 -9.38 -5.69 -28.73
C HIS A 807 -9.27 -4.52 -27.73
N ILE A 808 -8.11 -4.33 -27.07
CA ILE A 808 -7.84 -3.16 -26.23
C ILE A 808 -7.11 -2.10 -27.05
N ASN A 809 -7.64 -0.87 -27.07
CA ASN A 809 -6.99 0.29 -27.67
C ASN A 809 -6.21 1.09 -26.62
N THR A 810 -4.92 0.78 -26.50
CA THR A 810 -3.97 1.51 -25.65
C THR A 810 -3.36 2.75 -26.32
N GLY A 811 -3.70 3.00 -27.59
CA GLY A 811 -3.10 4.05 -28.43
C GLY A 811 -1.77 3.67 -29.10
N VAL A 812 -1.04 2.68 -28.57
CA VAL A 812 0.21 2.22 -29.20
C VAL A 812 -0.12 1.32 -30.40
N SER A 813 0.21 1.76 -31.61
CA SER A 813 -0.14 1.04 -32.83
C SER A 813 0.66 -0.26 -33.01
N LYS A 814 -0.01 -1.35 -33.40
CA LYS A 814 0.62 -2.66 -33.66
C LYS A 814 1.70 -2.58 -34.75
N PHE A 815 1.54 -1.68 -35.73
CA PHE A 815 2.57 -1.38 -36.73
C PHE A 815 3.86 -0.80 -36.11
N TRP A 816 3.73 0.18 -35.20
CA TRP A 816 4.89 0.75 -34.51
C TRP A 816 5.60 -0.28 -33.63
N LEU A 817 4.86 -1.14 -32.92
CA LEU A 817 5.44 -2.23 -32.13
C LEU A 817 6.35 -3.15 -32.98
N LYS A 818 5.91 -3.54 -34.19
CA LYS A 818 6.75 -4.31 -35.13
C LYS A 818 7.97 -3.52 -35.62
N SER A 819 7.76 -2.26 -36.03
CA SER A 819 8.86 -1.42 -36.53
C SER A 819 9.93 -1.16 -35.47
N ASP A 820 9.54 -1.05 -34.20
CA ASP A 820 10.49 -0.84 -33.11
C ASP A 820 11.14 -2.13 -32.61
N LEU A 821 10.47 -3.29 -32.74
CA LEU A 821 11.11 -4.60 -32.60
C LEU A 821 12.21 -4.81 -33.66
N GLN A 822 11.97 -4.41 -34.92
CA GLN A 822 13.01 -4.46 -35.95
C GLN A 822 14.22 -3.61 -35.56
N ARG A 823 14.00 -2.34 -35.16
CA ARG A 823 15.07 -1.46 -34.66
C ARG A 823 15.82 -2.09 -33.50
N ALA A 824 15.15 -2.82 -32.60
CA ALA A 824 15.79 -3.56 -31.53
C ALA A 824 16.73 -4.67 -32.05
N MET A 825 16.33 -5.47 -33.05
CA MET A 825 17.18 -6.53 -33.61
C MET A 825 18.37 -5.99 -34.42
N GLU A 826 18.28 -4.73 -34.86
CA GLU A 826 19.34 -3.92 -35.48
C GLU A 826 20.19 -3.14 -34.43
N ALA A 827 19.86 -3.24 -33.13
CA ALA A 827 20.44 -2.45 -32.02
C ALA A 827 20.32 -0.92 -32.17
N VAL A 828 19.33 -0.44 -32.93
CA VAL A 828 19.02 0.98 -33.15
C VAL A 828 18.13 1.50 -32.01
N THR A 829 18.55 2.58 -31.38
CA THR A 829 17.79 3.30 -30.34
C THR A 829 16.74 4.23 -30.95
N VAL A 830 15.72 4.60 -30.17
CA VAL A 830 14.73 5.63 -30.49
C VAL A 830 14.78 6.71 -29.41
N PRO A 831 15.03 7.99 -29.77
CA PRO A 831 15.20 9.07 -28.82
C PRO A 831 13.90 9.41 -28.07
N ASP A 832 14.01 10.18 -26.99
CA ASP A 832 12.85 10.72 -26.28
C ASP A 832 12.10 11.72 -27.19
N CYS A 833 10.84 11.43 -27.49
CA CYS A 833 10.00 12.24 -28.38
C CYS A 833 9.57 13.58 -27.80
N SER A 834 9.81 13.84 -26.51
CA SER A 834 9.42 15.06 -25.79
C SER A 834 10.48 16.16 -25.84
N HIS A 835 11.69 15.84 -26.30
CA HIS A 835 12.82 16.77 -26.44
C HIS A 835 13.47 16.74 -27.84
N HIS A 836 12.99 15.85 -28.73
CA HIS A 836 13.58 15.60 -30.04
C HIS A 836 12.50 15.56 -31.13
N VAL A 837 12.28 14.41 -31.77
CA VAL A 837 11.32 14.21 -32.85
C VAL A 837 10.25 13.21 -32.39
N CYS A 838 9.00 13.40 -32.81
CA CYS A 838 7.92 12.46 -32.52
C CYS A 838 8.32 11.02 -32.92
N SER A 839 8.00 10.05 -32.07
CA SER A 839 8.28 8.64 -32.32
C SER A 839 7.20 7.94 -33.16
N GLU A 840 6.14 8.65 -33.54
CA GLU A 840 5.00 8.19 -34.36
C GLU A 840 4.36 6.88 -33.84
N CYS A 841 4.28 6.73 -32.51
CA CYS A 841 3.75 5.50 -31.89
C CYS A 841 2.22 5.33 -31.99
N GLY A 842 1.48 6.42 -32.25
CA GLY A 842 0.01 6.44 -32.39
C GLY A 842 -0.75 6.96 -31.17
N VAL A 843 -0.09 7.20 -30.03
CA VAL A 843 -0.78 7.59 -28.79
C VAL A 843 -1.20 9.06 -28.75
N CYS A 844 -0.39 9.99 -29.27
CA CYS A 844 -0.70 11.42 -29.16
C CYS A 844 -1.81 11.80 -30.17
N GLY A 845 -2.88 12.43 -29.69
CA GLY A 845 -4.06 12.82 -30.49
C GLY A 845 -5.31 12.99 -29.64
N ASP A 846 -6.44 13.27 -30.29
CA ASP A 846 -7.71 13.66 -29.64
C ASP A 846 -8.19 12.66 -28.57
N ASP A 847 -7.99 11.36 -28.77
CA ASP A 847 -8.41 10.26 -27.87
C ASP A 847 -7.66 10.22 -26.51
N PHE A 848 -6.41 10.70 -26.46
CA PHE A 848 -5.52 10.50 -25.30
C PHE A 848 -4.74 11.75 -24.86
N GLY A 849 -4.85 12.86 -25.60
CA GLY A 849 -4.05 14.06 -25.42
C GLY A 849 -2.58 13.91 -25.85
N ASP A 850 -1.78 14.90 -25.46
CA ASP A 850 -0.35 15.02 -25.77
C ASP A 850 0.54 14.80 -24.52
N ASN A 851 1.87 14.72 -24.73
CA ASN A 851 2.83 14.75 -23.63
C ASN A 851 2.81 16.11 -22.93
N VAL A 852 2.27 16.17 -21.71
CA VAL A 852 2.40 17.33 -20.82
C VAL A 852 3.73 17.24 -20.10
N VAL A 853 4.69 18.07 -20.51
CA VAL A 853 5.99 18.23 -19.83
C VAL A 853 6.07 19.66 -19.28
N VAL A 854 6.31 19.76 -17.98
CA VAL A 854 6.38 21.03 -17.24
C VAL A 854 7.76 21.67 -17.42
N GLU A 855 7.78 22.98 -17.72
CA GLU A 855 9.02 23.76 -17.70
C GLU A 855 9.55 23.88 -16.26
N PRO A 856 10.86 23.65 -16.02
CA PRO A 856 11.40 23.69 -14.67
C PRO A 856 11.39 25.11 -14.09
N PRO A 857 10.80 25.34 -12.90
CA PRO A 857 10.92 26.61 -12.18
C PRO A 857 12.38 26.96 -11.89
N PRO A 858 12.74 28.24 -11.73
CA PRO A 858 14.08 28.62 -11.29
C PRO A 858 14.43 27.92 -9.96
N LEU A 859 15.68 27.46 -9.83
CA LEU A 859 16.17 26.88 -8.58
C LEU A 859 16.11 27.93 -7.46
N PRO A 860 15.39 27.69 -6.35
CA PRO A 860 15.42 28.59 -5.21
C PRO A 860 16.79 28.55 -4.52
N ALA A 861 17.09 29.57 -3.71
CA ALA A 861 18.23 29.51 -2.81
C ALA A 861 17.99 28.46 -1.72
N PHE A 862 19.03 27.73 -1.31
CA PHE A 862 18.91 26.78 -0.20
C PHE A 862 18.98 27.50 1.14
N ASP A 863 17.89 27.46 1.91
CA ASP A 863 17.70 28.18 3.17
C ASP A 863 18.25 27.42 4.41
N GLY A 864 19.33 26.68 4.20
CA GLY A 864 20.03 25.89 5.22
C GLY A 864 19.38 24.55 5.60
N THR A 865 20.06 23.80 6.46
CA THR A 865 19.54 22.56 7.05
C THR A 865 18.91 22.81 8.41
N CYS A 866 17.82 22.13 8.73
CA CYS A 866 17.26 22.03 10.09
C CYS A 866 18.37 21.80 11.12
N GLU A 867 18.56 22.74 12.05
CA GLU A 867 19.20 22.39 13.31
C GLU A 867 18.20 21.58 14.14
N LYS A 868 18.66 20.46 14.70
CA LYS A 868 17.80 19.58 15.50
C LYS A 868 17.64 20.20 16.87
N ASP A 869 16.42 20.62 17.21
CA ASP A 869 16.14 21.11 18.55
C ASP A 869 16.16 19.96 19.57
N ILE A 870 17.29 19.86 20.27
CA ILE A 870 17.58 18.88 21.31
C ILE A 870 17.36 19.44 22.72
N ALA A 871 16.85 20.68 22.83
CA ALA A 871 16.58 21.31 24.12
C ALA A 871 15.56 20.49 24.92
N LYS A 872 15.60 20.64 26.24
CA LYS A 872 14.65 20.02 27.16
C LYS A 872 14.20 21.12 28.10
N THR A 873 13.09 21.75 27.77
CA THR A 873 12.62 22.98 28.43
C THR A 873 11.41 22.71 29.31
N GLN A 874 10.61 21.72 28.92
CA GLN A 874 9.50 21.20 29.72
C GLN A 874 9.47 19.67 29.56
N LYS A 875 8.96 18.96 30.56
CA LYS A 875 8.58 17.54 30.43
C LYS A 875 7.13 17.45 30.92
N VAL A 876 6.26 16.85 30.12
CA VAL A 876 4.85 16.65 30.50
C VAL A 876 4.50 15.18 30.49
N ARG A 877 3.64 14.79 31.43
CA ARG A 877 3.06 13.45 31.50
C ARG A 877 1.61 13.54 31.03
N ILE A 878 1.29 12.67 30.09
CA ILE A 878 0.00 12.56 29.41
C ILE A 878 -0.67 11.29 29.91
N LYS A 879 -1.87 11.43 30.45
CA LYS A 879 -2.77 10.32 30.76
C LYS A 879 -3.82 10.20 29.65
N PHE A 880 -3.95 9.01 29.07
CA PHE A 880 -4.91 8.75 28.00
C PHE A 880 -5.70 7.46 28.24
N ALA A 881 -6.89 7.40 27.65
CA ALA A 881 -7.67 6.17 27.58
C ALA A 881 -7.39 5.43 26.27
N LYS A 882 -7.75 4.15 26.23
CA LYS A 882 -7.77 3.30 25.03
C LYS A 882 -8.96 2.38 25.17
N LEU A 883 -10.06 2.70 24.49
CA LEU A 883 -11.39 2.13 24.67
C LEU A 883 -11.84 1.44 23.38
N GLY A 884 -12.90 0.63 23.47
CA GLY A 884 -13.57 0.07 22.31
C GLY A 884 -12.68 -0.65 21.30
N SER A 885 -13.00 -0.41 20.04
CA SER A 885 -12.28 -0.96 18.87
C SER A 885 -10.79 -0.58 18.83
N MET A 886 -10.37 0.52 19.47
CA MET A 886 -8.95 0.90 19.57
C MET A 886 -8.12 -0.13 20.36
N ALA A 887 -8.75 -1.00 21.15
CA ALA A 887 -8.10 -2.17 21.77
C ALA A 887 -7.39 -3.09 20.75
N CYS A 888 -7.81 -3.07 19.47
CA CYS A 888 -7.19 -3.79 18.35
C CYS A 888 -5.84 -3.23 17.90
N VAL A 889 -5.49 -2.00 18.27
CA VAL A 889 -4.22 -1.36 17.90
C VAL A 889 -3.11 -1.82 18.86
N GLY A 890 -2.00 -2.34 18.31
CA GLY A 890 -0.85 -2.81 19.10
C GLY A 890 -0.07 -1.68 19.77
N HIS A 891 0.69 -1.96 20.83
CA HIS A 891 1.43 -0.92 21.57
C HIS A 891 2.41 -0.12 20.69
N LEU A 892 3.11 -0.77 19.76
CA LEU A 892 4.03 -0.07 18.83
C LEU A 892 3.28 0.90 17.91
N ASP A 893 2.06 0.55 17.54
CA ASP A 893 1.20 1.29 16.62
C ASP A 893 0.47 2.41 17.36
N THR A 894 0.12 2.19 18.64
CA THR A 894 -0.27 3.24 19.60
C THR A 894 0.81 4.33 19.70
N LEU A 895 2.10 3.96 19.74
CA LEU A 895 3.21 4.94 19.76
C LEU A 895 3.37 5.67 18.41
N ARG A 896 3.14 5.01 17.27
CA ARG A 896 3.13 5.64 15.93
C ARG A 896 1.99 6.66 15.80
N LEU A 897 0.78 6.26 16.20
CA LEU A 897 -0.43 7.08 16.23
C LEU A 897 -0.19 8.34 17.07
N MET A 898 0.35 8.17 18.29
CA MET A 898 0.79 9.29 19.14
C MET A 898 1.82 10.18 18.45
N GLU A 899 2.90 9.64 17.86
CA GLU A 899 3.91 10.45 17.17
C GLU A 899 3.32 11.30 16.04
N ARG A 900 2.40 10.73 15.25
CA ARG A 900 1.69 11.44 14.18
C ARG A 900 0.70 12.49 14.72
N ALA A 901 -0.01 12.18 15.81
CA ALA A 901 -0.88 13.15 16.50
C ALA A 901 -0.09 14.35 17.05
N TYR A 902 1.11 14.11 17.60
CA TYR A 902 1.99 15.19 18.09
C TYR A 902 2.44 16.12 16.95
N ARG A 903 2.64 15.61 15.73
CA ARG A 903 2.91 16.45 14.54
C ARG A 903 1.68 17.21 14.08
N ARG A 904 0.51 16.56 13.99
CA ARG A 904 -0.76 17.24 13.66
C ARG A 904 -1.14 18.36 14.63
N ALA A 905 -0.73 18.22 15.89
CA ALA A 905 -0.89 19.23 16.94
C ALA A 905 0.27 20.25 17.01
N ALA A 906 1.22 20.19 16.06
CA ALA A 906 2.41 21.04 16.00
C ALA A 906 3.24 21.11 17.30
N LEU A 907 3.24 20.04 18.10
CA LEU A 907 3.92 20.03 19.39
C LEU A 907 5.46 20.06 19.22
N PRO A 908 6.17 20.86 20.03
CA PRO A 908 7.62 21.07 19.94
C PRO A 908 8.39 19.91 20.60
N ILE A 909 8.24 18.69 20.10
CA ILE A 909 8.80 17.49 20.73
C ILE A 909 10.33 17.47 20.62
N SER A 910 11.00 17.48 21.78
CA SER A 910 12.46 17.33 21.89
C SER A 910 12.91 16.00 21.31
N VAL A 911 13.99 16.03 20.50
CA VAL A 911 14.56 14.83 19.90
C VAL A 911 15.87 14.39 20.58
N THR A 912 16.24 13.12 20.40
CA THR A 912 17.57 12.63 20.76
C THR A 912 18.63 13.28 19.87
N GLY A 913 19.65 13.88 20.49
CA GLY A 913 20.83 14.47 19.82
C GLY A 913 21.78 13.45 19.19
N SER A 914 21.23 12.43 18.53
CA SER A 914 21.96 11.59 17.60
C SER A 914 21.89 12.24 16.22
N GLU A 915 23.07 12.50 15.64
CA GLU A 915 23.22 12.89 14.25
C GLU A 915 22.44 11.91 13.33
N PHE A 916 22.56 10.60 13.59
CA PHE A 916 22.10 9.54 12.69
C PHE A 916 20.64 9.13 12.85
N ASN A 917 20.10 9.12 14.07
CA ASN A 917 18.70 8.76 14.37
C ASN A 917 18.13 9.69 15.45
N ALA A 918 17.63 10.86 15.05
CA ALA A 918 16.88 11.72 15.96
C ALA A 918 15.49 11.11 16.18
N ARG A 919 15.19 10.67 17.40
CA ARG A 919 13.89 10.13 17.81
C ARG A 919 13.22 11.08 18.79
N PRO A 920 11.89 11.26 18.72
CA PRO A 920 11.10 11.90 19.78
C PRO A 920 11.44 11.34 21.17
N ARG A 921 11.55 12.21 22.17
CA ARG A 921 11.76 11.82 23.58
C ARG A 921 10.45 11.40 24.24
N VAL A 922 9.95 10.25 23.82
CA VAL A 922 8.71 9.63 24.31
C VAL A 922 9.03 8.44 25.22
N THR A 923 8.36 8.32 26.35
CA THR A 923 8.51 7.23 27.32
C THR A 923 7.14 6.72 27.76
N SER A 924 6.83 5.43 27.61
CA SER A 924 5.58 4.85 28.14
C SER A 924 5.82 4.22 29.51
N ALA A 925 4.81 4.25 30.38
CA ALA A 925 4.86 3.65 31.71
C ALA A 925 4.76 2.12 31.66
N LEU A 926 3.57 1.58 31.42
CA LEU A 926 3.28 0.15 31.42
C LEU A 926 2.62 -0.24 30.10
N THR A 927 3.35 -0.91 29.20
CA THR A 927 2.84 -1.26 27.87
C THR A 927 1.59 -2.12 27.94
N LEU A 928 0.45 -1.62 27.44
CA LEU A 928 -0.78 -2.40 27.36
C LEU A 928 -0.68 -3.50 26.27
N PRO A 929 -1.10 -4.74 26.55
CA PRO A 929 -1.23 -5.77 25.52
C PRO A 929 -2.27 -5.43 24.43
N LEU A 930 -2.23 -6.18 23.33
CA LEU A 930 -3.32 -6.25 22.37
C LEU A 930 -4.60 -6.79 23.07
N GLY A 931 -5.79 -6.33 22.65
CA GLY A 931 -7.06 -6.83 23.18
C GLY A 931 -7.57 -6.17 24.45
N TRP A 932 -6.73 -5.42 25.17
CA TRP A 932 -7.10 -4.75 26.43
C TRP A 932 -7.64 -3.34 26.19
N THR A 933 -8.52 -2.88 27.09
CA THR A 933 -8.87 -1.47 27.24
C THR A 933 -8.18 -0.85 28.48
N SER A 934 -8.21 0.47 28.59
CA SER A 934 -7.61 1.22 29.69
C SER A 934 -8.23 2.61 29.81
N GLU A 935 -8.44 3.10 31.03
CA GLU A 935 -8.69 4.53 31.31
C GLU A 935 -7.46 5.21 31.95
N SER A 936 -6.30 4.55 31.93
CA SER A 936 -5.12 5.00 32.66
C SER A 936 -3.80 4.56 32.03
N GLU A 937 -3.68 4.69 30.71
CA GLU A 937 -2.37 4.68 30.06
C GLU A 937 -1.61 5.97 30.38
N ILE A 938 -0.30 5.85 30.56
CA ILE A 938 0.58 6.95 30.94
C ILE A 938 1.80 6.96 30.02
N LEU A 939 2.09 8.15 29.50
CA LEU A 939 3.19 8.43 28.59
C LEU A 939 3.80 9.81 28.92
N GLU A 940 5.11 9.92 28.88
CA GLU A 940 5.84 11.17 29.09
C GLU A 940 6.50 11.63 27.79
N ILE A 941 6.37 12.93 27.49
CA ILE A 941 7.09 13.60 26.40
C ILE A 941 7.97 14.73 26.97
N VAL A 942 9.00 15.10 26.21
CA VAL A 942 9.86 16.26 26.52
C VAL A 942 9.69 17.28 25.40
N LEU A 943 9.51 18.55 25.77
CA LEU A 943 9.30 19.67 24.86
C LEU A 943 10.53 20.60 24.81
N THR A 944 10.71 21.30 23.70
CA THR A 944 11.85 22.24 23.50
C THR A 944 11.51 23.69 23.86
N LYS A 945 10.23 24.04 23.93
CA LYS A 945 9.68 25.25 24.58
C LYS A 945 8.68 24.85 25.66
N HIS A 946 8.42 25.76 26.60
CA HIS A 946 7.29 25.63 27.52
C HIS A 946 5.97 25.86 26.75
N MET A 947 4.93 25.11 27.11
CA MET A 947 3.55 25.29 26.67
C MET A 947 2.62 25.11 27.88
N ASP A 948 1.40 25.64 27.80
CA ASP A 948 0.39 25.36 28.83
C ASP A 948 -0.12 23.91 28.71
N VAL A 949 -0.49 23.29 29.83
CA VAL A 949 -0.90 21.88 29.87
C VAL A 949 -2.31 21.66 29.33
N ASP A 950 -3.23 22.60 29.52
CA ASP A 950 -4.58 22.54 28.95
C ASP A 950 -4.57 22.89 27.45
N ASP A 951 -3.65 23.75 27.00
CA ASP A 951 -3.33 23.93 25.57
C ASP A 951 -2.90 22.59 24.93
N ILE A 952 -1.92 21.90 25.53
CA ILE A 952 -1.43 20.59 25.05
C ILE A 952 -2.59 19.58 25.01
N LYS A 953 -3.37 19.50 26.09
CA LYS A 953 -4.52 18.58 26.21
C LYS A 953 -5.58 18.84 25.15
N THR A 954 -5.88 20.11 24.86
CA THR A 954 -6.87 20.52 23.86
C THR A 954 -6.38 20.24 22.45
N GLN A 955 -5.15 20.66 22.12
CA GLN A 955 -4.53 20.46 20.80
C GLN A 955 -4.36 18.97 20.47
N LEU A 956 -4.05 18.14 21.47
CA LEU A 956 -3.98 16.69 21.29
C LEU A 956 -5.35 16.05 21.12
N ASN A 957 -6.34 16.33 21.99
CA ASN A 957 -7.68 15.74 21.85
C ASN A 957 -8.29 16.04 20.48
N ALA A 958 -8.10 17.26 19.94
CA ALA A 958 -8.54 17.63 18.59
C ALA A 958 -7.87 16.83 17.45
N LYS A 959 -6.85 16.01 17.73
CA LYS A 959 -6.08 15.21 16.76
C LYS A 959 -5.98 13.71 17.13
N MET A 960 -6.67 13.25 18.18
CA MET A 960 -6.77 11.83 18.56
C MET A 960 -8.08 11.21 18.02
N PRO A 961 -8.16 9.88 17.80
CA PRO A 961 -9.42 9.21 17.49
C PRO A 961 -10.30 9.08 18.75
N ASP A 962 -11.62 9.07 18.57
CA ASP A 962 -12.63 9.04 19.64
C ASP A 962 -12.39 7.98 20.73
N GLY A 963 -11.93 6.78 20.35
CA GLY A 963 -11.63 5.68 21.28
C GLY A 963 -10.29 5.82 22.03
N MET A 964 -9.58 6.96 21.91
CA MET A 964 -8.27 7.17 22.53
C MET A 964 -8.06 8.60 23.09
N PRO A 965 -8.99 9.15 23.91
CA PRO A 965 -8.93 10.52 24.39
C PRO A 965 -7.79 10.77 25.39
N ILE A 966 -7.25 11.98 25.38
CA ILE A 966 -6.33 12.50 26.40
C ILE A 966 -7.15 12.99 27.60
N LEU A 967 -7.09 12.22 28.68
CA LEU A 967 -7.85 12.50 29.90
C LEU A 967 -7.20 13.60 30.73
N ASP A 968 -5.87 13.63 30.77
CA ASP A 968 -5.11 14.52 31.64
C ASP A 968 -3.70 14.82 31.13
N VAL A 969 -3.17 16.00 31.49
CA VAL A 969 -1.80 16.42 31.19
C VAL A 969 -1.25 17.18 32.39
N GLU A 970 -0.16 16.69 32.98
CA GLU A 970 0.56 17.38 34.06
C GLU A 970 2.00 17.73 33.62
N GLU A 971 2.55 18.84 34.12
CA GLU A 971 3.98 19.08 34.03
C GLU A 971 4.73 18.23 35.08
N PHE A 972 5.86 17.64 34.67
CA PHE A 972 6.66 16.77 35.53
C PHE A 972 8.14 17.16 35.49
N PRO A 973 8.88 17.13 36.63
CA PRO A 973 10.28 17.55 36.66
C PRO A 973 11.18 16.88 35.61
N LEU A 974 11.96 17.70 34.91
CA LEU A 974 12.99 17.27 33.95
C LEU A 974 14.15 16.49 34.61
N TYR A 975 14.38 16.76 35.90
CA TYR A 975 15.45 16.19 36.72
C TYR A 975 14.90 15.82 38.10
N HIS A 976 15.22 14.62 38.59
CA HIS A 976 15.00 14.22 39.98
C HIS A 976 16.16 14.67 40.90
N MET A 977 15.99 14.51 42.22
CA MET A 977 16.91 15.02 43.27
C MET A 977 18.40 14.68 43.09
N THR A 978 18.79 13.58 42.44
CA THR A 978 20.21 13.20 42.28
C THR A 978 20.88 13.78 41.01
N GLY A 979 20.22 14.71 40.31
CA GLY A 979 20.76 15.45 39.15
C GLY A 979 20.90 14.64 37.86
N LYS A 980 20.74 13.31 37.90
CA LYS A 980 20.72 12.44 36.71
C LYS A 980 19.40 12.58 35.96
N LEU A 981 19.43 12.42 34.63
CA LEU A 981 18.25 12.06 33.86
C LEU A 981 18.09 10.53 33.84
N ARG A 982 17.26 9.99 34.74
CA ARG A 982 16.51 8.71 34.66
C ARG A 982 15.99 8.32 36.04
N GLU A 983 14.76 8.72 36.30
CA GLU A 983 13.71 7.73 36.57
C GLU A 983 12.75 7.87 35.40
N SER A 984 12.56 6.79 34.63
CA SER A 984 11.52 6.71 33.61
C SER A 984 10.19 6.40 34.31
N VAL A 985 9.05 6.84 33.76
CA VAL A 985 7.75 6.53 34.39
C VAL A 985 7.51 5.03 34.57
N ALA A 986 8.13 4.17 33.75
CA ALA A 986 8.12 2.71 33.89
C ALA A 986 8.85 2.17 35.15
N GLU A 987 9.73 2.97 35.76
CA GLU A 987 10.48 2.62 36.98
C GLU A 987 9.80 3.13 38.27
N VAL A 988 8.83 4.06 38.15
CA VAL A 988 8.13 4.71 39.28
C VAL A 988 6.61 4.42 39.34
N VAL A 989 6.10 3.45 38.58
CA VAL A 989 4.74 2.92 38.81
C VAL A 989 4.77 2.02 40.04
N SER A 990 4.16 2.45 41.15
CA SER A 990 4.12 1.66 42.37
C SER A 990 2.96 0.66 42.39
N GLU A 991 1.78 1.06 41.92
CA GLU A 991 0.57 0.23 41.90
C GLU A 991 -0.15 0.33 40.55
N HIS A 992 -0.83 -0.74 40.13
CA HIS A 992 -1.76 -0.74 38.99
C HIS A 992 -2.99 -1.58 39.34
N GLU A 993 -4.15 -1.19 38.82
CA GLU A 993 -5.42 -1.88 39.03
C GLU A 993 -6.05 -2.31 37.71
N LEU A 994 -6.39 -3.59 37.64
CA LEU A 994 -7.04 -4.22 36.50
C LEU A 994 -8.42 -4.74 36.93
N LEU A 995 -9.42 -4.53 36.10
CA LEU A 995 -10.67 -5.30 36.11
C LEU A 995 -10.50 -6.45 35.11
N VAL A 996 -10.76 -7.67 35.58
CA VAL A 996 -10.32 -8.92 34.93
C VAL A 996 -11.48 -9.90 34.89
N GLN A 997 -12.05 -10.13 33.70
CA GLN A 997 -13.13 -11.09 33.50
C GLN A 997 -12.55 -12.47 33.20
N VAL A 998 -12.98 -13.46 33.97
CA VAL A 998 -12.52 -14.85 33.89
C VAL A 998 -13.69 -15.81 33.73
N ALA A 999 -13.40 -16.94 33.08
CA ALA A 999 -14.30 -18.08 32.98
C ALA A 999 -13.55 -19.37 33.39
N LEU A 1000 -14.28 -20.39 33.81
CA LEU A 1000 -13.73 -21.75 33.91
C LEU A 1000 -13.45 -22.28 32.49
N ASP A 1001 -12.39 -23.07 32.33
CA ASP A 1001 -12.08 -23.72 31.06
C ASP A 1001 -12.96 -24.99 30.89
N PRO A 1002 -13.80 -25.08 29.85
CA PRO A 1002 -14.66 -26.25 29.65
C PRO A 1002 -13.87 -27.54 29.34
N VAL A 1003 -12.65 -27.44 28.79
CA VAL A 1003 -11.83 -28.62 28.43
C VAL A 1003 -11.37 -29.38 29.68
N ALA A 1004 -11.40 -28.75 30.86
CA ALA A 1004 -11.06 -29.38 32.13
C ALA A 1004 -12.14 -30.33 32.70
N GLN A 1005 -13.27 -30.51 32.03
CA GLN A 1005 -14.39 -31.34 32.52
C GLN A 1005 -14.30 -32.81 32.08
N ASP A 1006 -13.58 -33.12 30.99
CA ASP A 1006 -13.48 -34.46 30.38
C ASP A 1006 -12.11 -35.16 30.60
N ALA A 1007 -11.35 -34.78 31.63
CA ALA A 1007 -10.07 -35.42 31.93
C ALA A 1007 -10.27 -36.83 32.56
N PRO A 1008 -9.77 -37.92 31.95
CA PRO A 1008 -9.92 -39.26 32.51
C PRO A 1008 -8.97 -39.48 33.70
N ASP A 1009 -9.50 -40.02 34.79
CA ASP A 1009 -8.75 -40.32 36.01
C ASP A 1009 -7.61 -41.35 35.80
N ALA A 1010 -6.56 -41.21 36.60
CA ALA A 1010 -5.41 -42.11 36.59
C ALA A 1010 -5.71 -43.45 37.30
N PRO A 1011 -5.07 -44.56 36.90
CA PRO A 1011 -5.42 -45.90 37.38
C PRO A 1011 -4.87 -46.27 38.77
N ASP A 1012 -5.35 -47.42 39.26
CA ASP A 1012 -4.85 -48.25 40.37
C ASP A 1012 -5.23 -47.87 41.82
N ALA A 1013 -6.45 -48.28 42.21
CA ALA A 1013 -6.75 -48.78 43.57
C ALA A 1013 -7.74 -49.96 43.46
N PRO A 1014 -7.55 -51.09 44.17
CA PRO A 1014 -8.35 -52.30 43.98
C PRO A 1014 -9.58 -52.42 44.90
N ASP A 1015 -10.62 -53.04 44.35
CA ASP A 1015 -11.73 -53.79 44.95
C ASP A 1015 -12.24 -53.40 46.36
N ALA A 1016 -13.43 -52.79 46.39
CA ALA A 1016 -14.37 -52.87 47.52
C ALA A 1016 -15.81 -52.97 46.98
N ASP A 1017 -16.46 -54.11 47.22
CA ASP A 1017 -17.91 -54.27 47.02
C ASP A 1017 -18.73 -53.52 48.10
N ASP A 1018 -20.05 -53.45 47.90
CA ASP A 1018 -21.10 -52.95 48.82
C ASP A 1018 -21.12 -51.44 49.17
N ALA A 1019 -21.91 -50.65 48.42
CA ALA A 1019 -22.88 -49.67 48.97
C ALA A 1019 -23.80 -49.05 47.89
N ASP A 1020 -25.05 -48.75 48.27
CA ASP A 1020 -25.96 -47.84 47.54
C ASP A 1020 -25.63 -46.35 47.80
N ASP A 1021 -26.33 -45.45 47.09
CA ASP A 1021 -26.33 -43.97 47.24
C ASP A 1021 -25.00 -43.22 46.98
N ALA A 1022 -24.72 -42.96 45.70
CA ALA A 1022 -23.86 -41.86 45.24
C ALA A 1022 -24.53 -41.08 44.10
N ALA A 1023 -24.47 -39.75 44.15
CA ALA A 1023 -25.14 -38.87 43.19
C ALA A 1023 -24.42 -38.82 41.82
N ALA A 1024 -25.18 -38.53 40.75
CA ALA A 1024 -24.63 -38.30 39.42
C ALA A 1024 -23.65 -37.11 39.43
N PRO A 1025 -22.44 -37.23 38.86
CA PRO A 1025 -21.46 -36.15 38.86
C PRO A 1025 -21.78 -35.09 37.79
N GLY A 1026 -21.48 -33.82 38.10
CA GLY A 1026 -21.21 -32.82 37.06
C GLY A 1026 -22.38 -31.95 36.58
N GLY A 1027 -23.10 -31.29 37.49
CA GLY A 1027 -23.58 -29.93 37.18
C GLY A 1027 -22.40 -28.97 37.06
N PRO A 1028 -22.53 -27.80 36.39
CA PRO A 1028 -21.46 -26.81 36.34
C PRO A 1028 -21.02 -26.42 37.77
N ARG A 1029 -19.71 -26.46 38.03
CA ARG A 1029 -19.16 -26.10 39.35
C ARG A 1029 -19.40 -24.62 39.62
N ASP A 1030 -20.30 -24.31 40.54
CA ASP A 1030 -20.51 -22.97 41.07
C ASP A 1030 -19.31 -22.59 41.95
N VAL A 1031 -18.37 -21.83 41.39
CA VAL A 1031 -17.10 -21.47 42.04
C VAL A 1031 -17.27 -20.18 42.82
N ASP A 1032 -17.06 -20.25 44.14
CA ASP A 1032 -17.00 -19.03 44.97
C ASP A 1032 -15.71 -18.25 44.70
N TRP A 1033 -15.81 -17.31 43.75
CA TRP A 1033 -14.74 -16.40 43.38
C TRP A 1033 -14.26 -15.49 44.53
N ARG A 1034 -15.04 -15.33 45.63
CA ARG A 1034 -14.55 -14.64 46.84
C ARG A 1034 -13.64 -15.56 47.65
N ALA A 1035 -14.00 -16.84 47.81
CA ALA A 1035 -13.14 -17.82 48.45
C ALA A 1035 -11.83 -18.03 47.66
N VAL A 1036 -11.90 -18.14 46.34
CA VAL A 1036 -10.71 -18.20 45.45
C VAL A 1036 -9.82 -16.97 45.61
N ALA A 1037 -10.40 -15.77 45.62
CA ALA A 1037 -9.64 -14.53 45.80
C ALA A 1037 -8.91 -14.48 47.16
N GLN A 1038 -9.59 -14.89 48.24
CA GLN A 1038 -8.98 -14.99 49.57
C GLN A 1038 -7.89 -16.06 49.65
N ALA A 1039 -8.11 -17.24 49.05
CA ALA A 1039 -7.13 -18.32 49.00
C ALA A 1039 -5.87 -17.93 48.21
N THR A 1040 -6.04 -17.30 47.05
CA THR A 1040 -4.95 -16.74 46.24
C THR A 1040 -4.11 -15.72 47.03
N LEU A 1041 -4.76 -14.86 47.82
CA LEU A 1041 -4.06 -13.90 48.69
C LEU A 1041 -3.39 -14.58 49.89
N ALA A 1042 -3.89 -15.73 50.36
CA ALA A 1042 -3.31 -16.50 51.45
C ALA A 1042 -2.08 -17.34 51.04
N LEU A 1043 -1.80 -17.49 49.73
CA LEU A 1043 -0.59 -18.16 49.25
C LEU A 1043 0.68 -17.49 49.79
N PRO A 1044 1.68 -18.25 50.28
CA PRO A 1044 2.92 -17.69 50.84
C PRO A 1044 3.92 -17.21 49.77
N GLU A 1045 4.02 -17.94 48.66
CA GLU A 1045 4.80 -17.59 47.46
C GLU A 1045 4.19 -18.30 46.23
N LEU A 1046 4.48 -17.82 45.02
CA LEU A 1046 4.23 -18.59 43.79
C LEU A 1046 5.36 -18.33 42.79
N GLN A 1047 6.33 -19.26 42.72
CA GLN A 1047 7.46 -19.16 41.79
C GLN A 1047 7.02 -19.53 40.37
N LEU A 1048 7.14 -18.58 39.44
CA LEU A 1048 6.87 -18.78 38.01
C LEU A 1048 8.14 -18.62 37.17
N GLU A 1049 8.24 -19.38 36.08
CA GLU A 1049 9.33 -19.25 35.10
C GLU A 1049 9.06 -18.11 34.10
N LYS A 1050 10.10 -17.37 33.74
CA LYS A 1050 10.08 -16.35 32.69
C LYS A 1050 11.30 -16.47 31.78
N THR A 1051 11.08 -16.95 30.57
CA THR A 1051 12.14 -17.15 29.57
C THR A 1051 12.23 -15.96 28.62
N SER A 1052 13.38 -15.31 28.61
CA SER A 1052 13.66 -14.16 27.75
C SER A 1052 13.79 -14.55 26.27
N LYS A 1053 13.61 -13.59 25.34
CA LYS A 1053 13.85 -13.76 23.89
C LYS A 1053 15.31 -14.13 23.51
N ARG A 1054 16.19 -14.38 24.48
CA ARG A 1054 17.57 -14.88 24.30
C ARG A 1054 17.77 -16.27 24.95
N GLY A 1055 16.70 -16.98 25.31
CA GLY A 1055 16.77 -18.31 25.93
C GLY A 1055 17.22 -18.32 27.39
N LYS A 1056 17.46 -17.16 28.02
CA LYS A 1056 17.74 -17.09 29.46
C LYS A 1056 16.43 -17.13 30.25
N THR A 1057 16.22 -18.23 30.96
CA THR A 1057 15.23 -18.41 32.03
C THR A 1057 15.58 -17.56 33.27
N GLN A 1058 14.57 -17.02 33.92
CA GLN A 1058 14.60 -16.46 35.28
C GLN A 1058 13.33 -16.89 36.03
N TYR A 1059 13.43 -17.16 37.33
CA TYR A 1059 12.27 -17.40 38.19
C TYR A 1059 11.90 -16.12 38.94
N PHE A 1060 10.61 -15.93 39.21
CA PHE A 1060 10.10 -14.81 39.99
C PHE A 1060 8.88 -15.22 40.82
N ASP A 1061 8.74 -14.61 42.00
CA ASP A 1061 7.59 -14.83 42.89
C ASP A 1061 6.42 -13.94 42.45
N ALA A 1062 5.46 -14.53 41.74
CA ALA A 1062 4.26 -13.85 41.27
C ALA A 1062 3.33 -13.43 42.41
N ARG A 1063 3.36 -14.13 43.55
CA ARG A 1063 2.54 -13.74 44.71
C ARG A 1063 3.01 -12.40 45.29
N ARG A 1064 4.31 -12.08 45.26
CA ARG A 1064 4.83 -10.75 45.68
C ARG A 1064 4.40 -9.60 44.77
N GLN A 1065 4.04 -9.87 43.52
CA GLN A 1065 3.53 -8.85 42.61
C GLN A 1065 2.05 -8.52 42.86
N LEU A 1066 1.31 -9.40 43.55
CA LEU A 1066 -0.11 -9.23 43.89
C LEU A 1066 -0.27 -8.47 45.22
N LEU A 1067 -0.81 -7.25 45.16
CA LEU A 1067 -1.11 -6.44 46.35
C LEU A 1067 -2.53 -6.67 46.87
N GLY A 1068 -3.49 -6.93 45.98
CA GLY A 1068 -4.90 -7.16 46.32
C GLY A 1068 -5.65 -7.89 45.21
N LEU A 1069 -6.69 -8.63 45.60
CA LEU A 1069 -7.55 -9.40 44.72
C LEU A 1069 -8.94 -9.52 45.35
N GLU A 1070 -9.98 -9.13 44.63
CA GLU A 1070 -11.38 -9.23 45.10
C GLU A 1070 -12.33 -9.55 43.95
N HIS A 1071 -13.42 -10.26 44.24
CA HIS A 1071 -14.52 -10.48 43.30
C HIS A 1071 -15.50 -9.31 43.33
N VAL A 1072 -15.68 -8.64 42.19
CA VAL A 1072 -16.55 -7.47 42.01
C VAL A 1072 -17.93 -7.93 41.55
N PRO A 1073 -19.00 -7.74 42.34
CA PRO A 1073 -20.37 -8.06 41.92
C PRO A 1073 -20.79 -7.21 40.72
N GLU A 1074 -21.63 -7.76 39.85
CA GLU A 1074 -22.15 -7.08 38.64
C GLU A 1074 -22.76 -5.71 38.95
N ALA A 1075 -23.57 -5.59 40.01
CA ALA A 1075 -24.16 -4.33 40.47
C ALA A 1075 -23.15 -3.30 41.02
N GLN A 1076 -21.85 -3.63 41.06
CA GLN A 1076 -20.73 -2.75 41.39
C GLN A 1076 -19.76 -2.54 40.21
N LEU A 1077 -20.03 -3.14 39.04
CA LEU A 1077 -19.30 -2.86 37.82
C LEU A 1077 -19.71 -1.47 37.29
N PRO A 1078 -18.75 -0.56 37.03
CA PRO A 1078 -19.06 0.78 36.54
C PRO A 1078 -19.51 0.72 35.08
N ALA A 1079 -20.75 1.10 34.83
CA ALA A 1079 -21.49 0.93 33.57
C ALA A 1079 -20.90 1.61 32.32
N HIS A 1080 -19.76 2.29 32.42
CA HIS A 1080 -19.10 3.05 31.34
C HIS A 1080 -17.62 2.66 31.09
N LYS A 1081 -17.05 1.66 31.79
CA LYS A 1081 -15.61 1.34 31.71
C LYS A 1081 -15.22 0.25 30.70
N GLY A 1082 -15.86 0.23 29.52
CA GLY A 1082 -15.60 -0.79 28.49
C GLY A 1082 -15.92 -2.24 28.90
N PHE A 1083 -16.58 -2.41 30.05
CA PHE A 1083 -17.00 -3.66 30.68
C PHE A 1083 -18.52 -3.87 30.55
N ALA A 1084 -19.20 -3.03 29.76
CA ALA A 1084 -20.66 -2.99 29.61
C ALA A 1084 -21.18 -3.89 28.47
N LEU A 1085 -20.37 -4.84 28.00
CA LEU A 1085 -20.91 -6.06 27.42
C LEU A 1085 -21.67 -6.80 28.54
N PRO A 1086 -22.85 -7.39 28.28
CA PRO A 1086 -23.51 -8.23 29.26
C PRO A 1086 -22.57 -9.37 29.66
N LEU A 1087 -22.46 -9.66 30.95
CA LEU A 1087 -21.55 -10.72 31.43
C LEU A 1087 -21.90 -12.05 30.76
N GLU A 1088 -20.93 -12.64 30.04
CA GLU A 1088 -21.04 -14.00 29.52
C GLU A 1088 -21.52 -14.94 30.65
N PRO A 1089 -22.63 -15.67 30.49
CA PRO A 1089 -23.16 -16.53 31.55
C PRO A 1089 -22.12 -17.54 32.05
N GLY A 1090 -21.84 -17.51 33.36
CA GLY A 1090 -20.77 -18.31 33.98
C GLY A 1090 -19.40 -17.63 34.06
N THR A 1091 -19.29 -16.34 33.72
CA THR A 1091 -18.09 -15.54 33.98
C THR A 1091 -18.16 -14.76 35.30
N ALA A 1092 -17.01 -14.38 35.83
CA ALA A 1092 -16.87 -13.54 37.01
C ALA A 1092 -15.83 -12.43 36.77
N VAL A 1093 -15.95 -11.32 37.50
CA VAL A 1093 -15.03 -10.17 37.37
C VAL A 1093 -14.23 -9.97 38.66
N LEU A 1094 -12.91 -9.97 38.52
CA LEU A 1094 -11.98 -9.77 39.62
C LEU A 1094 -11.30 -8.40 39.49
N ARG A 1095 -11.25 -7.60 40.56
CA ARG A 1095 -10.32 -6.47 40.65
C ARG A 1095 -8.99 -7.00 41.14
N VAL A 1096 -7.94 -6.80 40.35
CA VAL A 1096 -6.58 -7.22 40.64
C VAL A 1096 -5.71 -5.97 40.81
N ARG A 1097 -5.16 -5.78 42.00
CA ARG A 1097 -4.18 -4.73 42.29
C ARG A 1097 -2.79 -5.35 42.38
N GLY A 1098 -1.86 -4.86 41.56
CA GLY A 1098 -0.48 -5.34 41.54
C GLY A 1098 0.55 -4.21 41.66
N THR A 1099 1.79 -4.58 41.99
CA THR A 1099 2.95 -3.66 41.90
C THR A 1099 3.76 -3.94 40.65
N ALA A 1100 4.47 -2.93 40.12
CA ALA A 1100 5.48 -3.11 39.08
C ALA A 1100 6.93 -3.21 39.64
N VAL A 1101 7.13 -2.96 40.94
CA VAL A 1101 8.45 -2.84 41.59
C VAL A 1101 8.77 -4.10 42.39
N VAL A 1102 9.51 -5.05 41.80
CA VAL A 1102 10.04 -6.23 42.51
C VAL A 1102 11.53 -6.41 42.23
N THR A 1103 12.34 -6.19 43.28
CA THR A 1103 13.76 -6.58 43.43
C THR A 1103 14.59 -6.73 42.14
N GLY A 1104 14.77 -5.63 41.40
CA GLY A 1104 15.80 -5.51 40.37
C GLY A 1104 15.36 -5.67 38.90
N ALA A 1105 14.08 -5.86 38.61
CA ALA A 1105 13.54 -5.70 37.25
C ALA A 1105 12.08 -5.21 37.27
N PRO A 1106 11.70 -4.18 36.50
CA PRO A 1106 10.31 -3.76 36.39
C PRO A 1106 9.47 -4.86 35.74
N GLY A 1107 8.32 -5.17 36.33
CA GLY A 1107 7.48 -6.28 35.89
C GLY A 1107 6.05 -6.17 36.39
N ILE A 1108 5.12 -5.93 35.46
CA ILE A 1108 3.68 -6.04 35.65
C ILE A 1108 3.32 -7.51 35.91
N LEU A 1109 2.30 -7.74 36.74
CA LEU A 1109 1.62 -9.03 36.86
C LEU A 1109 1.02 -9.42 35.48
N THR A 1110 1.55 -10.46 34.84
CA THR A 1110 1.13 -10.85 33.47
C THR A 1110 -0.15 -11.71 33.50
N MET A 1111 -0.91 -11.81 32.40
CA MET A 1111 -2.12 -12.66 32.34
C MET A 1111 -1.85 -14.11 32.78
N ALA A 1112 -0.76 -14.71 32.29
CA ALA A 1112 -0.33 -16.05 32.71
C ALA A 1112 -0.02 -16.12 34.22
N SER A 1113 0.49 -15.02 34.81
CA SER A 1113 0.69 -14.92 36.26
C SER A 1113 -0.64 -14.83 37.02
N ILE A 1114 -1.62 -14.06 36.53
CA ILE A 1114 -2.95 -13.96 37.15
C ILE A 1114 -3.68 -15.31 37.10
N LEU A 1115 -3.74 -15.95 35.92
CA LEU A 1115 -4.40 -17.25 35.78
C LEU A 1115 -3.75 -18.31 36.67
N LYS A 1116 -2.41 -18.38 36.72
CA LYS A 1116 -1.70 -19.32 37.62
C LYS A 1116 -1.87 -19.00 39.11
N LEU A 1117 -2.05 -17.73 39.49
CA LEU A 1117 -2.42 -17.35 40.85
C LEU A 1117 -3.83 -17.81 41.23
N LEU A 1118 -4.80 -17.71 40.31
CA LEU A 1118 -6.18 -18.17 40.51
C LEU A 1118 -6.29 -19.70 40.54
N GLU A 1119 -5.60 -20.40 39.64
CA GLU A 1119 -5.46 -21.86 39.66
C GLU A 1119 -4.91 -22.34 41.02
N ALA A 1120 -3.81 -21.72 41.49
CA ALA A 1120 -3.20 -22.03 42.79
C ALA A 1120 -4.09 -21.64 43.99
N GLY A 1121 -4.99 -20.67 43.81
CA GLY A 1121 -6.05 -20.33 44.76
C GLY A 1121 -7.28 -21.26 44.73
N GLY A 1122 -7.25 -22.34 43.93
CA GLY A 1122 -8.32 -23.33 43.89
C GLY A 1122 -9.44 -23.07 42.88
N ALA A 1123 -9.28 -22.13 41.94
CA ALA A 1123 -10.26 -21.91 40.87
C ALA A 1123 -10.43 -23.11 39.93
N GLY A 1124 -9.43 -23.98 39.86
CA GLY A 1124 -9.25 -24.91 38.73
C GLY A 1124 -8.75 -24.18 37.47
N PRO A 1125 -8.69 -24.86 36.31
CA PRO A 1125 -8.28 -24.26 35.05
C PRO A 1125 -9.22 -23.12 34.63
N VAL A 1126 -8.64 -21.97 34.33
CA VAL A 1126 -9.37 -20.72 34.05
C VAL A 1126 -8.85 -20.04 32.79
N ARG A 1127 -9.78 -19.53 31.97
CA ARG A 1127 -9.48 -18.68 30.80
C ARG A 1127 -9.73 -17.21 31.11
N MET A 1128 -9.02 -16.35 30.39
CA MET A 1128 -9.23 -14.91 30.39
C MET A 1128 -10.26 -14.52 29.33
N VAL A 1129 -11.19 -13.63 29.65
CA VAL A 1129 -12.25 -13.15 28.72
C VAL A 1129 -12.02 -11.69 28.35
N HIS A 1130 -11.82 -10.82 29.35
CA HIS A 1130 -11.55 -9.40 29.14
C HIS A 1130 -10.65 -8.84 30.25
N THR A 1131 -9.84 -7.83 29.90
CA THR A 1131 -9.03 -7.06 30.85
C THR A 1131 -9.10 -5.56 30.53
N HIS A 1132 -9.42 -4.78 31.55
CA HIS A 1132 -9.43 -3.31 31.53
C HIS A 1132 -8.46 -2.78 32.60
N ARG A 1133 -7.65 -1.77 32.27
CA ARG A 1133 -6.82 -1.06 33.27
C ARG A 1133 -7.59 0.15 33.84
N GLU A 1134 -8.11 -0.03 35.04
CA GLU A 1134 -8.87 0.97 35.82
C GLU A 1134 -7.94 2.05 36.39
N SER A 1135 -6.75 1.68 36.88
CA SER A 1135 -5.80 2.66 37.40
C SER A 1135 -4.33 2.29 37.17
N CYS A 1136 -3.48 3.32 37.10
CA CYS A 1136 -2.03 3.22 37.10
C CYS A 1136 -1.51 4.33 38.03
N LYS A 1137 -0.98 3.95 39.19
CA LYS A 1137 -0.50 4.86 40.23
C LYS A 1137 1.01 5.02 40.07
N VAL A 1138 1.41 6.20 39.60
CA VAL A 1138 2.80 6.64 39.70
C VAL A 1138 3.05 7.10 41.12
N GLU A 1139 4.14 6.66 41.74
CA GLU A 1139 4.55 7.16 43.04
C GLU A 1139 5.05 8.61 42.89
N PRO A 1140 4.55 9.58 43.67
CA PRO A 1140 5.05 10.94 43.59
C PRO A 1140 6.52 10.93 44.02
N LEU A 1141 7.38 11.59 43.24
CA LEU A 1141 8.71 11.95 43.71
C LEU A 1141 8.54 12.71 45.03
N PRO A 1142 9.34 12.42 46.08
CA PRO A 1142 9.24 13.12 47.34
C PRO A 1142 9.41 14.62 47.08
N GLU A 1143 8.45 15.42 47.57
CA GLU A 1143 8.47 16.85 47.32
C GLU A 1143 9.78 17.46 47.82
N LEU A 1144 10.42 18.26 46.95
CA LEU A 1144 11.48 19.16 47.39
C LEU A 1144 10.90 20.09 48.49
N PRO A 1145 11.59 20.28 49.61
CA PRO A 1145 11.23 21.30 50.60
C PRO A 1145 11.08 22.68 49.95
N ASP A 1146 10.20 23.55 50.45
CA ASP A 1146 9.87 24.81 49.76
C ASP A 1146 11.04 25.79 49.65
N ASP A 1147 11.99 25.72 50.58
CA ASP A 1147 13.31 26.35 50.50
C ASP A 1147 14.13 25.81 49.31
N VAL A 1148 14.20 24.49 49.14
CA VAL A 1148 14.89 23.86 48.00
C VAL A 1148 14.16 24.11 46.67
N LYS A 1149 12.82 24.17 46.66
CA LYS A 1149 12.04 24.62 45.49
C LYS A 1149 12.34 26.08 45.13
N ALA A 1150 12.50 26.95 46.13
CA ALA A 1150 12.86 28.35 45.92
C ALA A 1150 14.31 28.51 45.43
N GLU A 1151 15.26 27.77 45.99
CA GLU A 1151 16.64 27.70 45.50
C GLU A 1151 16.72 27.17 44.07
N TRP A 1152 15.97 26.11 43.75
CA TRP A 1152 15.94 25.52 42.40
C TRP A 1152 15.35 26.49 41.38
N ARG A 1153 14.21 27.12 41.68
CA ARG A 1153 13.63 28.18 40.82
C ARG A 1153 14.58 29.38 40.66
N ALA A 1154 15.32 29.75 41.70
CA ALA A 1154 16.36 30.78 41.62
C ALA A 1154 17.57 30.31 40.78
N LEU A 1155 17.92 29.03 40.78
CA LEU A 1155 18.91 28.41 39.90
C LEU A 1155 18.46 28.42 38.44
N GLU A 1156 17.21 28.03 38.15
CA GLU A 1156 16.62 28.05 36.81
C GLU A 1156 16.52 29.48 36.25
N ALA A 1157 16.09 30.45 37.06
CA ALA A 1157 16.09 31.86 36.67
C ALA A 1157 17.50 32.39 36.37
N LYS A 1158 18.50 32.07 37.21
CA LYS A 1158 19.92 32.39 36.96
C LYS A 1158 20.44 31.70 35.69
N TRP A 1159 20.05 30.45 35.43
CA TRP A 1159 20.42 29.71 34.22
C TRP A 1159 19.83 30.38 32.97
N ALA A 1160 18.54 30.72 33.00
CA ALA A 1160 17.86 31.40 31.90
C ALA A 1160 18.51 32.77 31.60
N GLU A 1161 18.89 33.54 32.63
CA GLU A 1161 19.63 34.79 32.45
C GLU A 1161 21.00 34.56 31.80
N GLN A 1162 21.77 33.55 32.24
CA GLN A 1162 23.07 33.21 31.63
C GLN A 1162 22.93 32.76 30.18
N LYS A 1163 21.88 31.97 29.86
CA LYS A 1163 21.60 31.55 28.48
C LYS A 1163 21.31 32.77 27.59
N ARG A 1164 20.48 33.71 28.07
CA ARG A 1164 20.17 34.97 27.38
C ARG A 1164 21.43 35.83 27.16
N LEU A 1165 22.32 35.92 28.17
CA LEU A 1165 23.58 36.64 28.06
C LEU A 1165 24.52 35.99 27.02
N ARG A 1166 24.65 34.66 27.03
CA ARG A 1166 25.42 33.89 26.04
C ARG A 1166 24.92 34.12 24.62
N GLU A 1167 23.61 34.05 24.42
CA GLU A 1167 22.94 34.24 23.12
C GLU A 1167 23.06 35.69 22.62
N ALA A 1168 23.17 36.67 23.53
CA ALA A 1168 23.45 38.08 23.21
C ALA A 1168 24.95 38.40 23.00
N GLY A 1169 25.86 37.45 23.25
CA GLY A 1169 27.31 37.69 23.26
C GLY A 1169 27.80 38.56 24.44
N GLU A 1170 26.98 38.72 25.48
CA GLU A 1170 27.31 39.47 26.70
C GLU A 1170 28.17 38.61 27.66
N PRO A 1171 29.07 39.21 28.46
CA PRO A 1171 29.89 38.47 29.42
C PRO A 1171 29.03 37.82 30.52
N LEU A 1172 29.21 36.51 30.69
CA LEU A 1172 28.48 35.70 31.65
C LEU A 1172 28.75 36.14 33.08
N ARG A 1173 27.69 36.17 33.91
CA ARG A 1173 27.77 36.67 35.28
C ARG A 1173 28.40 35.63 36.21
N THR A 1174 29.02 36.07 37.30
CA THR A 1174 29.55 35.16 38.33
C THR A 1174 28.58 35.11 39.49
N TYR A 1175 27.98 33.95 39.76
CA TYR A 1175 27.12 33.74 40.93
C TYR A 1175 27.89 32.97 42.02
N LYS A 1176 27.70 33.40 43.27
CA LYS A 1176 28.28 32.80 44.47
C LYS A 1176 27.16 32.34 45.39
N TRP A 1177 27.19 31.09 45.81
CA TRP A 1177 26.26 30.54 46.80
C TRP A 1177 26.79 30.72 48.23
N GLU A 1178 25.93 30.54 49.24
CA GLU A 1178 26.26 30.90 50.63
C GLU A 1178 27.41 30.09 51.23
N ASP A 1179 27.54 28.80 50.88
CA ASP A 1179 28.69 27.93 51.19
C ASP A 1179 29.99 28.29 50.43
N GLY A 1180 30.03 29.44 49.77
CA GLY A 1180 31.23 29.96 49.10
C GLY A 1180 31.52 29.35 47.73
N ILE A 1181 30.72 28.41 47.25
CA ILE A 1181 30.83 27.85 45.90
C ILE A 1181 30.54 28.94 44.87
N ILE A 1182 31.48 29.17 43.97
CA ILE A 1182 31.39 30.12 42.87
C ILE A 1182 31.25 29.34 41.57
N PHE A 1183 30.19 29.58 40.82
CA PHE A 1183 30.01 29.02 39.47
C PHE A 1183 30.25 30.10 38.41
N CYS A 1184 31.25 29.83 37.57
CA CYS A 1184 31.33 30.31 36.20
C CYS A 1184 31.29 29.08 35.29
N TYR A 1185 30.61 29.19 34.15
CA TYR A 1185 30.61 28.20 33.09
C TYR A 1185 30.90 28.87 31.74
N ASP A 1186 31.60 28.13 30.88
CA ASP A 1186 31.80 28.36 29.44
C ASP A 1186 31.28 27.11 28.72
#